data_AF-A0A928Q146-F1
#
_entry.id   AF-A0A928Q146-F1
#
_cell.length_a   1.000
_cell.length_b   1.000
_cell.length_c   1.000
_cell.angle_alpha   90.00
_cell.angle_beta   90.00
_cell.angle_gamma   90.00
#
_symmetry.space_group_name_H-M   'P 1'
#
loop_
_entity.id
_entity.type
_entity.pdbx_description
1 polymer ?
#
loop_
_entity_poly.entity_id
_entity_poly.type
_entity_poly.pdbx_seq_one_letter_code
_entity_poly.pdbx_strand_id
1 'polypeptide(L)'
;MDMKLLLLKKEGESIPVKQKIKVIGNLNNFADNDISFEEHTTLKGLFGSLTKALKESEFIVIAVSSDIYNKTKIKLMAALSLKTAEDGELVNKLSSLGLDEDAVRNNALMPENADIFYSADGVCSGFAVKKGKQQIAVIPLDDNYTDTVIKRGLVPYLTGGSAPKPAPAPKEEAKEETGESKPEYNFTDNEKAVAVRTLNILRENDIKIAVNGNANSNVLRSLGENLEDFNDYFTFTPHIEDRGDYNVTDYTAQMARSAKGLSNADFGACISDIFSNDECDYICISVATDKSALVRKLYKEENETDDRFIAGAAEELFALISEKVTGNGAVGIEIAQDEAPNKTKTGKGKKILLAVLSVILVAAAVVAALYFIKNKTAEPETTTEATTEITTAEPETTTEAPVKLEDMVLSDFIRYEMVNGIQKPEDNTPAETTTVGAIDSEETTTEPVTERSNGLPSVITVNGTDIEAKEAIARIVEAEMSKDFSTEAIKAQAVVTYTYLKYRNTGWVVDGLKLADAYSQEVYDAVSDVYGKYLMVSNSNPVPAFTPFTYMSAGKTASSELIFGVKFDYLGGVNSTSDTKRDGYKVDTLLTAEDIKTAAKAYDETINFGEDVGAWLAIKSHDTAVSNDVGYVQTIAVGDREISGLEFIYGMMKEKGLASTCFSLSFDAENNAFTVTTYGKGHGVGMSQTGADRLAIGGAKYGKILTTYYPTTIVISDNA
;
A
#
# COMPACT_ATOMS: atom_id res chain seq x y z
N MET A 1 -15.09 26.33 16.63
CA MET A 1 -15.03 26.48 18.10
C MET A 1 -13.66 27.02 18.50
N ASP A 2 -13.61 27.80 19.59
CA ASP A 2 -12.34 28.23 20.17
C ASP A 2 -11.60 27.03 20.76
N MET A 3 -10.49 26.65 20.11
CA MET A 3 -9.74 25.45 20.42
C MET A 3 -8.26 25.75 20.71
N LYS A 4 -7.72 25.11 21.76
CA LYS A 4 -6.30 25.12 22.07
C LYS A 4 -5.70 23.70 22.06
N LEU A 5 -4.56 23.55 21.38
CA LEU A 5 -3.76 22.31 21.36
C LEU A 5 -2.53 22.45 22.26
N LEU A 6 -2.41 21.56 23.24
CA LEU A 6 -1.23 21.44 24.11
C LEU A 6 -0.57 20.08 23.89
N LEU A 7 0.76 20.04 23.91
CA LEU A 7 1.53 18.81 23.76
C LEU A 7 2.51 18.63 24.92
N LEU A 8 2.48 17.47 25.57
CA LEU A 8 3.52 17.04 26.52
C LEU A 8 4.32 15.86 25.96
N LYS A 9 5.64 16.01 25.93
CA LYS A 9 6.61 14.98 25.52
C LYS A 9 7.76 14.89 26.50
N LYS A 10 8.59 13.84 26.44
CA LYS A 10 9.84 13.80 27.21
C LYS A 10 10.85 14.83 26.70
N GLU A 11 11.72 15.26 27.59
CA GLU A 11 12.85 16.10 27.22
C GLU A 11 13.79 15.35 26.27
N GLY A 12 14.21 15.98 25.17
CA GLY A 12 15.01 15.35 24.12
C GLY A 12 14.23 14.48 23.12
N GLU A 13 12.96 14.17 23.39
CA GLU A 13 12.12 13.40 22.47
C GLU A 13 11.74 14.23 21.23
N SER A 14 12.03 13.69 20.04
CA SER A 14 11.57 14.28 18.78
C SER A 14 10.26 13.62 18.37
N ILE A 15 9.18 14.39 18.39
CA ILE A 15 7.88 13.92 17.88
C ILE A 15 7.85 14.17 16.37
N PRO A 16 7.70 13.11 15.54
CA PRO A 16 7.64 13.25 14.09
C PRO A 16 6.60 14.28 13.66
N VAL A 17 6.98 15.17 12.74
CA VAL A 17 6.11 16.23 12.20
C VAL A 17 4.78 15.65 11.67
N LYS A 18 4.83 14.45 11.06
CA LYS A 18 3.67 13.70 10.58
C LYS A 18 2.60 13.47 11.67
N GLN A 19 3.00 13.23 12.93
CA GLN A 19 2.06 12.94 14.02
C GLN A 19 1.32 14.21 14.46
N LYS A 20 2.01 15.35 14.52
CA LYS A 20 1.41 16.64 14.85
C LYS A 20 0.44 17.09 13.74
N ILE A 21 0.86 16.97 12.48
CA ILE A 21 0.01 17.30 11.31
C ILE A 21 -1.26 16.43 11.32
N LYS A 22 -1.15 15.17 11.70
CA LYS A 22 -2.31 14.26 11.78
C LYS A 22 -3.36 14.74 12.78
N VAL A 23 -2.95 15.18 13.97
CA VAL A 23 -3.89 15.74 14.96
C VAL A 23 -4.49 17.05 14.45
N ILE A 24 -3.65 17.98 13.98
CA ILE A 24 -4.08 19.29 13.48
C ILE A 24 -5.05 19.12 12.32
N GLY A 25 -4.72 18.30 11.32
CA GLY A 25 -5.54 18.10 10.12
C GLY A 25 -6.93 17.52 10.41
N ASN A 26 -7.08 16.69 11.45
CA ASN A 26 -8.38 16.18 11.86
C ASN A 26 -9.20 17.20 12.68
N LEU A 27 -8.56 18.19 13.29
CA LEU A 27 -9.19 19.13 14.20
C LEU A 27 -9.40 20.53 13.61
N ASN A 28 -8.63 20.91 12.58
CA ASN A 28 -8.64 22.26 12.00
C ASN A 28 -10.03 22.65 11.50
N ASN A 29 -10.78 21.71 10.90
CA ASN A 29 -12.14 21.95 10.40
C ASN A 29 -13.18 22.25 11.50
N PHE A 30 -12.85 21.98 12.77
CA PHE A 30 -13.71 22.28 13.90
C PHE A 30 -13.30 23.56 14.63
N ALA A 31 -12.07 24.06 14.41
CA ALA A 31 -11.56 25.24 15.08
C ALA A 31 -11.98 26.53 14.34
N ASP A 32 -12.19 27.62 15.09
CA ASP A 32 -12.52 28.92 14.48
C ASP A 32 -11.31 29.59 13.81
N ASN A 33 -10.10 29.17 14.18
CA ASN A 33 -8.83 29.66 13.65
C ASN A 33 -7.85 28.49 13.49
N ASP A 34 -6.78 28.67 12.71
CA ASP A 34 -5.72 27.69 12.60
C ASP A 34 -5.13 27.35 13.97
N ILE A 35 -5.09 26.05 14.27
CA ILE A 35 -4.58 25.52 15.54
C ILE A 35 -3.17 24.98 15.37
N SER A 36 -2.34 25.20 16.39
CA SER A 36 -0.98 24.68 16.47
C SER A 36 -0.68 24.24 17.88
N PHE A 37 0.24 23.28 18.02
CA PHE A 37 0.64 22.77 19.32
C PHE A 37 1.49 23.77 20.09
N GLU A 38 1.09 24.02 21.33
CA GLU A 38 1.98 24.58 22.35
C GLU A 38 2.71 23.43 23.05
N GLU A 39 4.02 23.35 22.86
CA GLU A 39 4.82 22.18 23.28
C GLU A 39 5.47 22.37 24.65
N HIS A 40 5.43 21.30 25.43
CA HIS A 40 6.01 21.24 26.76
C HIS A 40 6.79 19.94 26.95
N THR A 41 7.89 20.03 27.69
CA THR A 41 8.67 18.88 28.14
C THR A 41 8.47 18.58 29.63
N THR A 42 7.72 19.43 30.33
CA THR A 42 7.47 19.31 31.77
C THR A 42 6.01 19.52 32.11
N LEU A 43 5.51 18.79 33.11
CA LEU A 43 4.16 18.95 33.63
C LEU A 43 3.91 20.37 34.15
N LYS A 44 4.92 21.00 34.77
CA LYS A 44 4.81 22.38 35.26
C LYS A 44 4.53 23.36 34.11
N GLY A 45 5.22 23.19 32.98
CA GLY A 45 4.96 23.96 31.76
C GLY A 45 3.55 23.73 31.23
N LEU A 46 3.17 22.46 31.06
CA LEU A 46 1.83 22.08 30.60
C LEU A 46 0.72 22.67 31.48
N PHE A 47 0.83 22.57 32.81
CA PHE A 47 -0.19 23.12 33.72
C PHE A 47 -0.25 24.64 33.69
N GLY A 48 0.89 25.32 33.45
CA GLY A 48 0.91 26.76 33.23
C GLY A 48 0.07 27.16 32.02
N SER A 49 0.30 26.51 30.88
CA SER A 49 -0.44 26.77 29.64
C SER A 49 -1.89 26.29 29.70
N LEU A 50 -2.17 25.17 30.37
CA LEU A 50 -3.54 24.71 30.63
C LEU A 50 -4.35 25.73 31.44
N THR A 51 -3.75 26.33 32.48
CA THR A 51 -4.41 27.37 33.29
C THR A 51 -4.80 28.59 32.46
N LYS A 52 -3.98 28.94 31.47
CA LYS A 52 -4.27 30.02 30.51
C LYS A 52 -5.37 29.60 29.54
N ALA A 53 -5.24 28.42 28.93
CA ALA A 53 -6.22 27.87 27.99
C ALA A 53 -7.63 27.75 28.60
N LEU A 54 -7.74 27.38 29.88
CA LEU A 54 -9.02 27.29 30.60
C LEU A 54 -9.75 28.63 30.77
N LYS A 55 -9.08 29.77 30.56
CA LYS A 55 -9.71 31.10 30.60
C LYS A 55 -10.09 31.62 29.22
N GLU A 56 -9.46 31.07 28.19
CA GLU A 56 -9.45 31.64 26.85
C GLU A 56 -10.23 30.80 25.86
N SER A 57 -10.19 29.46 25.95
CA SER A 57 -10.76 28.56 24.93
C SER A 57 -11.86 27.68 25.50
N GLU A 58 -12.91 27.41 24.72
CA GLU A 58 -14.01 26.52 25.11
C GLU A 58 -13.64 25.03 24.98
N PHE A 59 -12.71 24.69 24.08
CA PHE A 59 -12.26 23.32 23.84
C PHE A 59 -10.73 23.20 23.93
N ILE A 60 -10.23 22.29 24.76
CA ILE A 60 -8.79 22.10 24.95
C ILE A 60 -8.43 20.66 24.65
N VAL A 61 -7.46 20.43 23.76
CA VAL A 61 -6.91 19.10 23.46
C VAL A 61 -5.50 19.02 24.02
N ILE A 62 -5.26 18.00 24.84
CA ILE A 62 -3.97 17.71 25.43
C ILE A 62 -3.45 16.41 24.83
N ALA A 63 -2.51 16.51 23.91
CA ALA A 63 -1.78 15.39 23.34
C ALA A 63 -0.58 15.05 24.23
N VAL A 64 -0.34 13.77 24.48
CA VAL A 64 0.74 13.31 25.36
C VAL A 64 1.44 12.11 24.74
N SER A 65 2.79 12.11 24.69
CA SER A 65 3.56 10.93 24.25
C SER A 65 3.14 9.68 25.05
N SER A 66 2.91 8.57 24.35
CA SER A 66 2.30 7.37 24.93
C SER A 66 3.09 6.76 26.09
N ASP A 67 4.41 6.88 26.05
CA ASP A 67 5.35 6.42 27.08
C ASP A 67 5.20 7.16 28.44
N ILE A 68 4.63 8.37 28.43
CA ILE A 68 4.31 9.15 29.63
C ILE A 68 2.80 9.37 29.81
N TYR A 69 1.98 8.78 28.95
CA TYR A 69 0.54 9.05 28.86
C TYR A 69 -0.20 8.75 30.15
N ASN A 70 -0.15 7.51 30.64
CA ASN A 70 -0.90 7.11 31.84
C ASN A 70 -0.47 7.88 33.09
N LYS A 71 0.84 8.08 33.27
CA LYS A 71 1.39 8.87 34.38
C LYS A 71 0.91 10.34 34.33
N THR A 72 0.82 10.91 33.13
CA THR A 72 0.33 12.27 32.92
C THR A 72 -1.18 12.35 33.13
N LYS A 73 -1.94 11.43 32.54
CA LYS A 73 -3.39 11.28 32.70
C LYS A 73 -3.80 11.28 34.17
N ILE A 74 -3.19 10.43 34.98
CA ILE A 74 -3.50 10.31 36.43
C ILE A 74 -3.24 11.63 37.15
N LYS A 75 -2.09 12.27 36.90
CA LYS A 75 -1.75 13.57 37.50
C LYS A 75 -2.68 14.68 37.05
N LEU A 76 -3.12 14.65 35.80
CA LEU A 76 -4.04 15.64 35.23
C LEU A 76 -5.44 15.50 35.84
N MET A 77 -5.95 14.27 35.99
CA MET A 77 -7.22 14.00 36.68
C MET A 77 -7.18 14.48 38.14
N ALA A 78 -6.08 14.21 38.85
CA ALA A 78 -5.88 14.68 40.22
C ALA A 78 -5.82 16.22 40.30
N ALA A 79 -5.04 16.87 39.42
CA ALA A 79 -4.90 18.33 39.39
C ALA A 79 -6.23 19.04 39.07
N LEU A 80 -7.07 18.44 38.23
CA LEU A 80 -8.39 18.95 37.87
C LEU A 80 -9.48 18.52 38.88
N SER A 81 -9.13 17.78 39.93
CA SER A 81 -10.07 17.26 40.95
C SER A 81 -11.22 16.46 40.34
N LEU A 82 -10.92 15.66 39.30
CA LEU A 82 -11.90 14.79 38.66
C LEU A 82 -12.12 13.54 39.51
N LYS A 83 -13.38 13.13 39.67
CA LYS A 83 -13.69 11.80 40.22
C LYS A 83 -13.32 10.74 39.20
N THR A 84 -12.67 9.68 39.65
CA THR A 84 -12.14 8.63 38.78
C THR A 84 -12.70 7.27 39.16
N ALA A 85 -12.96 6.44 38.15
CA ALA A 85 -13.31 5.04 38.28
C ALA A 85 -12.57 4.22 37.21
N GLU A 86 -12.46 2.91 37.43
CA GLU A 86 -11.96 2.00 36.40
C GLU A 86 -13.08 1.70 35.41
N ASP A 87 -12.81 1.91 34.11
CA ASP A 87 -13.77 1.56 33.06
C ASP A 87 -13.76 0.05 32.84
N GLY A 88 -14.90 -0.61 33.08
CA GLY A 88 -15.00 -2.06 33.01
C GLY A 88 -14.71 -2.65 31.62
N GLU A 89 -14.97 -1.88 30.55
CA GLU A 89 -14.64 -2.32 29.19
C GLU A 89 -13.13 -2.26 28.93
N LEU A 90 -12.45 -1.21 29.40
CA LEU A 90 -10.99 -1.15 29.38
C LEU A 90 -10.38 -2.25 30.25
N VAL A 91 -10.87 -2.49 31.46
CA VAL A 91 -10.37 -3.59 32.30
C VAL A 91 -10.45 -4.91 31.55
N ASN A 92 -11.61 -5.24 30.96
CA ASN A 92 -11.78 -6.49 30.21
C ASN A 92 -10.82 -6.60 29.02
N LYS A 93 -10.63 -5.51 28.26
CA LYS A 93 -9.69 -5.49 27.11
C LYS A 93 -8.24 -5.58 27.53
N LEU A 94 -7.86 -4.94 28.63
CA LEU A 94 -6.48 -4.89 29.11
C LEU A 94 -6.08 -6.17 29.83
N SER A 95 -7.03 -6.84 30.51
CA SER A 95 -6.80 -8.11 31.18
C SER A 95 -6.42 -9.24 30.22
N SER A 96 -6.79 -9.16 28.93
CA SER A 96 -6.36 -10.13 27.91
C SER A 96 -4.96 -9.86 27.34
N LEU A 97 -4.32 -8.73 27.69
CA LEU A 97 -3.00 -8.34 27.16
C LEU A 97 -1.82 -8.80 28.05
N GLY A 98 -2.08 -9.48 29.17
CA GLY A 98 -1.03 -9.94 30.08
C GLY A 98 -0.24 -8.81 30.75
N LEU A 99 -0.81 -7.60 30.83
CA LEU A 99 -0.26 -6.47 31.58
C LEU A 99 -0.33 -6.75 33.09
N ASP A 100 0.60 -6.20 33.86
CA ASP A 100 0.51 -6.25 35.33
C ASP A 100 -0.74 -5.49 35.83
N GLU A 101 -1.21 -5.84 37.03
CA GLU A 101 -2.45 -5.28 37.59
C GLU A 101 -2.41 -3.74 37.70
N ASP A 102 -1.26 -3.15 38.01
CA ASP A 102 -1.09 -1.71 38.08
C ASP A 102 -1.16 -1.06 36.69
N ALA A 103 -0.61 -1.70 35.66
CA ALA A 103 -0.69 -1.24 34.28
C ALA A 103 -2.11 -1.35 33.71
N VAL A 104 -2.83 -2.44 33.99
CA VAL A 104 -4.27 -2.58 33.67
C VAL A 104 -5.05 -1.47 34.34
N ARG A 105 -4.86 -1.30 35.65
CA ARG A 105 -5.53 -0.27 36.44
C ARG A 105 -5.23 1.13 35.94
N ASN A 106 -3.98 1.47 35.69
CA ASN A 106 -3.56 2.80 35.25
C ASN A 106 -4.11 3.15 33.86
N ASN A 107 -4.21 2.18 32.95
CA ASN A 107 -4.86 2.37 31.65
C ASN A 107 -6.38 2.49 31.78
N ALA A 108 -7.02 1.66 32.60
CA ALA A 108 -8.47 1.64 32.79
C ALA A 108 -9.01 2.80 33.66
N LEU A 109 -8.18 3.43 34.48
CA LEU A 109 -8.60 4.54 35.33
C LEU A 109 -8.94 5.78 34.49
N MET A 110 -10.22 6.15 34.49
CA MET A 110 -10.79 7.26 33.72
C MET A 110 -11.70 8.13 34.61
N PRO A 111 -12.05 9.37 34.20
CA PRO A 111 -13.04 10.15 34.93
C PRO A 111 -14.44 9.54 34.83
N GLU A 112 -15.22 9.52 35.92
CA GLU A 112 -16.54 8.84 36.00
C GLU A 112 -17.58 9.28 34.96
N ASN A 113 -17.47 10.52 34.45
CA ASN A 113 -18.40 11.09 33.48
C ASN A 113 -17.68 11.51 32.18
N ALA A 114 -16.63 10.80 31.81
CA ALA A 114 -15.90 11.06 30.59
C ALA A 114 -16.48 10.30 29.40
N ASP A 115 -16.41 10.92 28.22
CA ASP A 115 -16.54 10.25 26.95
C ASP A 115 -15.20 9.57 26.63
N ILE A 116 -15.15 8.23 26.68
CA ILE A 116 -13.92 7.46 26.49
C ILE A 116 -13.68 7.22 25.00
N PHE A 117 -12.44 7.48 24.56
CA PHE A 117 -11.96 7.25 23.21
C PHE A 117 -11.11 5.99 23.20
N TYR A 118 -11.76 4.83 23.07
CA TYR A 118 -11.11 3.53 23.11
C TYR A 118 -10.04 3.41 22.02
N SER A 119 -8.81 3.11 22.42
CA SER A 119 -7.81 2.54 21.51
C SER A 119 -8.17 1.09 21.18
N ALA A 120 -7.50 0.51 20.18
CA ALA A 120 -7.83 -0.83 19.67
C ALA A 120 -7.65 -1.92 20.74
N ASP A 121 -6.57 -1.85 21.50
CA ASP A 121 -6.19 -2.78 22.56
C ASP A 121 -6.57 -2.25 23.97
N GLY A 122 -7.07 -1.02 24.08
CA GLY A 122 -7.39 -0.36 25.34
C GLY A 122 -6.21 0.40 25.96
N VAL A 123 -4.98 0.18 25.48
CA VAL A 123 -3.78 0.87 25.96
C VAL A 123 -3.77 2.32 25.47
N CYS A 124 -3.45 3.25 26.36
CA CYS A 124 -3.41 4.69 26.05
C CYS A 124 -4.73 5.24 25.45
N SER A 125 -5.88 4.69 25.83
CA SER A 125 -7.19 5.20 25.42
C SER A 125 -7.36 6.68 25.81
N GLY A 126 -7.93 7.47 24.89
CA GLY A 126 -8.24 8.88 25.11
C GLY A 126 -9.52 9.07 25.94
N PHE A 127 -9.79 10.30 26.33
CA PHE A 127 -11.09 10.66 26.90
C PHE A 127 -11.37 12.16 26.75
N ALA A 128 -12.64 12.56 26.85
CA ALA A 128 -13.03 13.94 27.04
C ALA A 128 -13.96 14.13 28.25
N VAL A 129 -13.84 15.28 28.90
CA VAL A 129 -14.71 15.71 30.00
C VAL A 129 -15.28 17.08 29.72
N LYS A 130 -16.52 17.29 30.17
CA LYS A 130 -17.26 18.53 29.98
C LYS A 130 -17.76 19.09 31.31
N LYS A 131 -17.59 20.40 31.50
CA LYS A 131 -18.17 21.15 32.63
C LYS A 131 -18.72 22.49 32.13
N GLY A 132 -20.05 22.58 32.03
CA GLY A 132 -20.70 23.73 31.40
C GLY A 132 -20.34 23.78 29.91
N LYS A 133 -19.78 24.92 29.46
CA LYS A 133 -19.30 25.10 28.09
C LYS A 133 -17.86 24.63 27.87
N GLN A 134 -17.08 24.50 28.95
CA GLN A 134 -15.67 24.10 28.89
C GLN A 134 -15.54 22.59 28.68
N GLN A 135 -14.71 22.20 27.70
CA GLN A 135 -14.39 20.82 27.38
C GLN A 135 -12.87 20.61 27.34
N ILE A 136 -12.42 19.45 27.82
CA ILE A 136 -11.02 19.03 27.76
C ILE A 136 -10.98 17.59 27.22
N ALA A 137 -10.23 17.39 26.15
CA ALA A 137 -9.90 16.08 25.59
C ALA A 137 -8.43 15.76 25.84
N VAL A 138 -8.13 14.51 26.22
CA VAL A 138 -6.77 14.00 26.40
C VAL A 138 -6.58 12.82 25.45
N ILE A 139 -5.52 12.86 24.65
CA ILE A 139 -5.24 11.86 23.62
C ILE A 139 -3.76 11.46 23.64
N PRO A 140 -3.43 10.19 23.30
CA PRO A 140 -2.04 9.80 23.10
C PRO A 140 -1.47 10.41 21.82
N LEU A 141 -0.15 10.55 21.78
CA LEU A 141 0.59 10.94 20.58
C LEU A 141 1.73 9.97 20.29
N ASP A 142 1.45 9.00 19.44
CA ASP A 142 2.40 8.11 18.77
C ASP A 142 1.84 7.56 17.42
N ASP A 143 2.53 6.60 16.81
CA ASP A 143 2.08 5.97 15.56
C ASP A 143 1.01 4.86 15.77
N ASN A 144 0.85 4.34 16.98
CA ASN A 144 0.02 3.17 17.29
C ASN A 144 -1.42 3.55 17.68
N TYR A 145 -1.59 4.56 18.55
CA TYR A 145 -2.86 4.84 19.22
C TYR A 145 -3.53 6.11 18.73
N THR A 146 -2.75 7.12 18.32
CA THR A 146 -3.25 8.46 17.93
C THR A 146 -4.36 8.39 16.90
N ASP A 147 -4.18 7.59 15.84
CA ASP A 147 -5.17 7.52 14.74
C ASP A 147 -6.51 6.97 15.22
N THR A 148 -6.44 5.92 16.02
CA THR A 148 -7.63 5.20 16.48
C THR A 148 -8.40 6.07 17.46
N VAL A 149 -7.71 6.69 18.42
CA VAL A 149 -8.31 7.59 19.40
C VAL A 149 -8.93 8.81 18.74
N ILE A 150 -8.30 9.38 17.71
CA ILE A 150 -8.84 10.54 16.99
C ILE A 150 -10.04 10.16 16.14
N LYS A 151 -9.90 9.18 15.25
CA LYS A 151 -10.95 8.87 14.26
C LYS A 151 -12.17 8.19 14.87
N ARG A 152 -11.97 7.32 15.87
CA ARG A 152 -13.05 6.55 16.49
C ARG A 152 -13.63 7.19 17.75
N GLY A 153 -12.92 8.16 18.34
CA GLY A 153 -13.34 8.83 19.56
C GLY A 153 -13.50 10.33 19.41
N LEU A 154 -12.40 11.05 19.28
CA LEU A 154 -12.39 12.52 19.34
C LEU A 154 -13.20 13.18 18.21
N VAL A 155 -13.07 12.71 16.96
CA VAL A 155 -13.84 13.28 15.84
C VAL A 155 -15.34 13.03 15.99
N PRO A 156 -15.82 11.80 16.29
CA PRO A 156 -17.23 11.55 16.63
C PRO A 156 -17.75 12.42 17.78
N TYR A 157 -16.94 12.60 18.83
CA TYR A 157 -17.28 13.46 19.96
C TYR A 157 -17.53 14.91 19.53
N LEU A 158 -16.71 15.44 18.61
CA LEU A 158 -16.85 16.80 18.09
C LEU A 158 -18.03 16.98 17.14
N THR A 159 -18.45 15.92 16.45
CA THR A 159 -19.61 15.96 15.53
C THR A 159 -20.94 15.67 16.22
N GLY A 160 -20.94 15.48 17.55
CA GLY A 160 -22.15 15.19 18.33
C GLY A 160 -22.62 13.73 18.23
N GLY A 161 -21.79 12.83 17.69
CA GLY A 161 -22.02 11.40 17.73
C GLY A 161 -21.53 10.78 19.04
N SER A 162 -22.27 9.82 19.60
CA SER A 162 -21.70 8.93 20.62
C SER A 162 -20.57 8.14 19.99
N ALA A 163 -19.39 8.05 20.63
CA ALA A 163 -18.37 7.10 20.23
C ALA A 163 -19.03 5.70 20.10
N PRO A 164 -18.80 4.95 19.00
CA PRO A 164 -19.41 3.64 18.84
C PRO A 164 -18.88 2.75 19.97
N LYS A 165 -19.76 2.33 20.87
CA LYS A 165 -19.42 1.26 21.81
C LYS A 165 -19.18 0.00 20.97
N PRO A 166 -18.04 -0.68 21.10
CA PRO A 166 -17.81 -1.91 20.34
C PRO A 166 -18.97 -2.86 20.56
N ALA A 167 -19.50 -3.39 19.46
CA ALA A 167 -20.58 -4.36 19.53
C ALA A 167 -20.14 -5.56 20.40
N PRO A 168 -20.99 -6.08 21.30
CA PRO A 168 -20.69 -7.31 21.99
C PRO A 168 -20.52 -8.41 20.93
N ALA A 169 -19.42 -9.16 21.03
CA ALA A 169 -19.16 -10.27 20.12
C ALA A 169 -20.39 -11.20 20.06
N PRO A 170 -20.77 -11.70 18.86
CA PRO A 170 -21.86 -12.66 18.74
C PRO A 170 -21.56 -13.87 19.62
N LYS A 171 -22.59 -14.36 20.31
CA LYS A 171 -22.52 -15.60 21.09
C LYS A 171 -22.27 -16.76 20.11
N GLU A 172 -21.01 -17.17 19.97
CA GLU A 172 -20.70 -18.50 19.47
C GLU A 172 -21.07 -19.52 20.54
N GLU A 173 -21.89 -20.49 20.13
CA GLU A 173 -22.30 -21.62 20.95
C GLU A 173 -21.06 -22.42 21.37
N ALA A 174 -21.04 -22.75 22.66
CA ALA A 174 -19.94 -23.43 23.34
C ALA A 174 -19.47 -24.67 22.57
N LYS A 175 -18.27 -24.58 22.00
CA LYS A 175 -17.37 -25.72 21.94
C LYS A 175 -16.48 -25.66 23.17
N GLU A 176 -16.48 -26.75 23.94
CA GLU A 176 -15.58 -26.95 25.06
C GLU A 176 -14.13 -26.76 24.58
N GLU A 177 -13.55 -25.60 24.90
CA GLU A 177 -12.10 -25.42 24.87
C GLU A 177 -11.53 -26.04 26.14
N THR A 178 -10.97 -27.23 25.99
CA THR A 178 -9.95 -27.75 26.88
C THR A 178 -8.84 -26.70 26.98
N GLY A 179 -8.55 -26.23 28.19
CA GLY A 179 -7.56 -25.19 28.42
C GLY A 179 -6.21 -25.50 27.80
N GLU A 180 -5.80 -24.67 26.85
CA GLU A 180 -4.41 -24.58 26.43
C GLU A 180 -3.68 -23.59 27.33
N SER A 181 -2.75 -24.13 28.12
CA SER A 181 -1.70 -23.41 28.83
C SER A 181 -0.84 -22.58 27.87
N LYS A 182 -0.24 -21.48 28.34
CA LYS A 182 0.94 -20.87 27.70
C LYS A 182 1.91 -22.01 27.30
N PRO A 183 2.52 -22.01 26.09
CA PRO A 183 3.50 -23.03 25.75
C PRO A 183 4.66 -22.94 26.75
N GLU A 184 4.73 -23.92 27.65
CA GLU A 184 5.82 -24.06 28.60
C GLU A 184 6.95 -24.78 27.85
N TYR A 185 7.90 -24.01 27.32
CA TYR A 185 9.05 -24.57 26.62
C TYR A 185 9.95 -25.30 27.63
N ASN A 186 10.00 -26.63 27.53
CA ASN A 186 10.88 -27.45 28.34
C ASN A 186 12.33 -27.37 27.82
N PHE A 187 13.06 -26.36 28.28
CA PHE A 187 14.48 -26.21 27.97
C PHE A 187 15.34 -27.19 28.77
N THR A 188 16.27 -27.84 28.08
CA THR A 188 17.32 -28.70 28.63
C THR A 188 18.30 -27.90 29.49
N ASP A 189 19.03 -28.60 30.37
CA ASP A 189 20.06 -27.97 31.20
C ASP A 189 21.20 -27.35 30.37
N ASN A 190 21.48 -27.93 29.20
CA ASN A 190 22.47 -27.39 28.26
C ASN A 190 22.02 -26.04 27.67
N GLU A 191 20.77 -25.95 27.20
CA GLU A 191 20.21 -24.70 26.64
C GLU A 191 20.25 -23.56 27.67
N LYS A 192 19.87 -23.87 28.91
CA LYS A 192 19.96 -22.92 30.03
C LYS A 192 21.41 -22.54 30.33
N ALA A 193 22.34 -23.50 30.32
CA ALA A 193 23.75 -23.23 30.56
C ALA A 193 24.37 -22.33 29.48
N VAL A 194 23.98 -22.50 28.21
CA VAL A 194 24.41 -21.63 27.10
C VAL A 194 23.90 -20.21 27.31
N ALA A 195 22.62 -20.02 27.64
CA ALA A 195 22.04 -18.70 27.91
C ALA A 195 22.74 -17.98 29.10
N VAL A 196 22.98 -18.70 30.21
CA VAL A 196 23.73 -18.20 31.37
C VAL A 196 25.15 -17.77 30.98
N ARG A 197 25.86 -18.61 30.22
CA ARG A 197 27.22 -18.30 29.77
C ARG A 197 27.25 -17.07 28.88
N THR A 198 26.32 -16.95 27.93
CA THR A 198 26.23 -15.78 27.05
C THR A 198 25.95 -14.52 27.85
N LEU A 199 25.02 -14.54 28.79
CA LEU A 199 24.72 -13.38 29.62
C LEU A 199 25.93 -12.94 30.47
N ASN A 200 26.71 -13.89 31.00
CA ASN A 200 27.95 -13.56 31.72
C ASN A 200 28.99 -12.88 30.80
N ILE A 201 29.14 -13.36 29.56
CA ILE A 201 30.05 -12.75 28.58
C ILE A 201 29.60 -11.32 28.25
N LEU A 202 28.29 -11.11 28.03
CA LEU A 202 27.74 -9.77 27.78
C LEU A 202 27.97 -8.84 28.97
N ARG A 203 27.78 -9.34 30.19
CA ARG A 203 28.03 -8.62 31.45
C ARG A 203 29.49 -8.22 31.61
N GLU A 204 30.42 -9.14 31.40
CA GLU A 204 31.86 -8.88 31.53
C GLU A 204 32.37 -7.83 30.53
N ASN A 205 31.71 -7.70 29.38
CA ASN A 205 32.11 -6.79 28.32
C ASN A 205 31.21 -5.55 28.19
N ASP A 206 30.17 -5.43 29.01
CA ASP A 206 29.13 -4.39 28.96
C ASP A 206 28.48 -4.24 27.56
N ILE A 207 28.13 -5.37 26.94
CA ILE A 207 27.62 -5.43 25.57
C ILE A 207 26.11 -5.68 25.56
N LYS A 208 25.38 -4.83 24.86
CA LYS A 208 23.92 -4.94 24.69
C LYS A 208 23.54 -5.54 23.34
N ILE A 209 22.49 -6.35 23.36
CA ILE A 209 21.94 -7.06 22.20
C ILE A 209 20.52 -6.57 21.91
N ALA A 210 20.29 -6.17 20.67
CA ALA A 210 18.96 -5.89 20.15
C ALA A 210 18.43 -7.08 19.36
N VAL A 211 17.30 -7.65 19.75
CA VAL A 211 16.69 -8.77 19.02
C VAL A 211 15.50 -8.26 18.21
N ASN A 212 15.41 -8.66 16.94
CA ASN A 212 14.19 -8.46 16.14
C ASN A 212 13.06 -9.26 16.79
N GLY A 213 12.02 -8.57 17.26
CA GLY A 213 10.88 -9.23 17.89
C GLY A 213 10.03 -9.92 16.83
N ASN A 214 9.79 -11.23 16.98
CA ASN A 214 8.85 -12.06 16.22
C ASN A 214 8.46 -13.29 17.05
N ALA A 215 7.57 -14.14 16.53
CA ALA A 215 7.09 -15.32 17.25
C ALA A 215 8.22 -16.24 17.76
N ASN A 216 9.25 -16.48 16.94
CA ASN A 216 10.36 -17.36 17.28
C ASN A 216 11.35 -16.73 18.27
N SER A 217 11.56 -15.42 18.19
CA SER A 217 12.38 -14.67 19.17
C SER A 217 11.79 -14.70 20.58
N ASN A 218 10.47 -14.96 20.73
CA ASN A 218 9.86 -15.12 22.05
C ASN A 218 10.36 -16.39 22.76
N VAL A 219 10.76 -17.42 22.02
CA VAL A 219 11.39 -18.62 22.61
C VAL A 219 12.75 -18.28 23.20
N LEU A 220 13.54 -17.43 22.52
CA LEU A 220 14.79 -16.89 23.07
C LEU A 220 14.55 -16.02 24.31
N ARG A 221 13.47 -15.25 24.32
CA ARG A 221 13.04 -14.48 25.50
C ARG A 221 12.71 -15.40 26.66
N SER A 222 11.90 -16.44 26.46
CA SER A 222 11.53 -17.41 27.50
C SER A 222 12.73 -18.19 28.04
N LEU A 223 13.74 -18.47 27.20
CA LEU A 223 14.97 -19.12 27.63
C LEU A 223 15.81 -18.21 28.56
N GLY A 224 15.74 -16.89 28.37
CA GLY A 224 16.51 -15.90 29.13
C GLY A 224 15.76 -15.20 30.27
N GLU A 225 14.43 -15.18 30.29
CA GLU A 225 13.62 -14.33 31.19
C GLU A 225 13.81 -14.61 32.68
N ASN A 226 14.22 -15.84 33.02
CA ASN A 226 14.50 -16.26 34.39
C ASN A 226 15.95 -15.97 34.82
N LEU A 227 16.78 -15.39 33.94
CA LEU A 227 18.15 -15.01 34.24
C LEU A 227 18.18 -13.57 34.77
N GLU A 228 18.91 -13.36 35.86
CA GLU A 228 19.10 -12.05 36.49
C GLU A 228 19.71 -11.05 35.49
N ASP A 229 19.13 -9.85 35.43
CA ASP A 229 19.54 -8.75 34.55
C ASP A 229 19.44 -9.05 33.05
N PHE A 230 18.75 -10.12 32.63
CA PHE A 230 18.57 -10.45 31.20
C PHE A 230 18.06 -9.27 30.37
N ASN A 231 17.08 -8.53 30.91
CA ASN A 231 16.48 -7.37 30.25
C ASN A 231 17.38 -6.13 30.23
N ASP A 232 18.48 -6.11 31.00
CA ASP A 232 19.47 -5.03 30.95
C ASP A 232 20.42 -5.17 29.75
N TYR A 233 20.62 -6.41 29.28
CA TYR A 233 21.50 -6.77 28.17
C TYR A 233 20.75 -7.13 26.88
N PHE A 234 19.49 -7.55 26.95
CA PHE A 234 18.65 -7.87 25.79
C PHE A 234 17.47 -6.91 25.65
N THR A 235 17.35 -6.30 24.48
CA THR A 235 16.19 -5.47 24.11
C THR A 235 15.49 -6.08 22.90
N PHE A 236 14.20 -6.38 23.03
CA PHE A 236 13.39 -6.87 21.91
C PHE A 236 12.72 -5.70 21.20
N THR A 237 13.13 -5.47 19.96
CA THR A 237 12.58 -4.43 19.10
C THR A 237 11.27 -4.89 18.46
N PRO A 238 10.37 -3.98 18.06
CA PRO A 238 9.14 -4.35 17.36
C PRO A 238 9.43 -5.17 16.10
N HIS A 239 8.52 -6.09 15.76
CA HIS A 239 8.63 -6.82 14.49
C HIS A 239 8.54 -5.85 13.33
N ILE A 240 9.53 -5.89 12.44
CA ILE A 240 9.48 -5.21 11.15
C ILE A 240 9.15 -6.30 10.12
N GLU A 241 7.90 -6.40 9.68
CA GLU A 241 7.56 -7.23 8.52
C GLU A 241 7.67 -6.41 7.24
N ASP A 242 8.71 -6.65 6.46
CA ASP A 242 8.57 -7.02 5.05
C ASP A 242 9.86 -7.70 4.60
N ARG A 243 9.81 -9.00 4.30
CA ARG A 243 10.95 -9.72 3.72
C ARG A 243 11.33 -9.22 2.33
N GLY A 244 10.39 -8.58 1.61
CA GLY A 244 10.63 -8.11 0.25
C GLY A 244 11.22 -9.22 -0.65
N ASP A 245 12.25 -8.88 -1.41
CA ASP A 245 12.96 -9.75 -2.38
C ASP A 245 14.22 -10.42 -1.81
N TYR A 246 14.53 -10.24 -0.52
CA TYR A 246 15.74 -10.78 0.06
C TYR A 246 15.71 -12.32 0.16
N ASN A 247 16.82 -12.97 -0.22
CA ASN A 247 17.01 -14.38 0.14
C ASN A 247 16.98 -14.51 1.67
N VAL A 248 16.63 -15.68 2.20
CA VAL A 248 16.36 -15.83 3.65
C VAL A 248 17.55 -15.37 4.50
N THR A 249 18.78 -15.59 4.01
CA THR A 249 20.00 -15.15 4.70
C THR A 249 20.15 -13.63 4.75
N ASP A 250 19.91 -12.93 3.63
CA ASP A 250 19.98 -11.47 3.55
C ASP A 250 18.86 -10.81 4.36
N TYR A 251 17.67 -11.39 4.33
CA TYR A 251 16.53 -10.96 5.15
C TYR A 251 16.86 -11.06 6.64
N THR A 252 17.36 -12.21 7.07
CA THR A 252 17.70 -12.45 8.49
C THR A 252 18.79 -11.50 8.96
N ALA A 253 19.80 -11.24 8.11
CA ALA A 253 20.83 -10.25 8.36
C ALA A 253 20.29 -8.81 8.45
N GLN A 254 19.39 -8.43 7.55
CA GLN A 254 18.77 -7.10 7.56
C GLN A 254 17.91 -6.89 8.81
N MET A 255 17.17 -7.91 9.24
CA MET A 255 16.36 -7.84 10.47
C MET A 255 17.23 -7.69 11.71
N ALA A 256 18.36 -8.41 11.79
CA ALA A 256 19.33 -8.22 12.86
C ALA A 256 19.90 -6.78 12.83
N ARG A 257 20.31 -6.26 11.66
CA ARG A 257 20.80 -4.87 11.53
C ARG A 257 19.73 -3.84 11.93
N SER A 258 18.48 -4.07 11.56
CA SER A 258 17.37 -3.17 11.88
C SER A 258 17.08 -3.13 13.37
N ALA A 259 17.13 -4.28 14.05
CA ALA A 259 17.03 -4.34 15.51
C ALA A 259 18.13 -3.50 16.18
N LYS A 260 19.38 -3.63 15.70
CA LYS A 260 20.50 -2.79 16.14
C LYS A 260 20.32 -1.30 15.81
N GLY A 261 19.64 -0.95 14.72
CA GLY A 261 19.37 0.44 14.35
C GLY A 261 18.27 1.08 15.21
N LEU A 262 17.29 0.29 15.65
CA LEU A 262 16.14 0.75 16.42
C LEU A 262 16.42 0.89 17.92
N SER A 263 17.47 0.25 18.41
CA SER A 263 17.93 0.36 19.79
C SER A 263 19.42 0.64 19.79
N ASN A 264 19.93 1.47 20.70
CA ASN A 264 21.35 1.83 20.71
C ASN A 264 22.25 0.70 21.28
N ALA A 265 22.07 -0.52 20.79
CA ALA A 265 22.77 -1.74 21.21
C ALA A 265 24.04 -1.99 20.37
N ASP A 266 24.98 -2.74 20.93
CA ASP A 266 26.27 -3.05 20.32
C ASP A 266 26.16 -4.08 19.19
N PHE A 267 25.21 -5.00 19.31
CA PHE A 267 24.88 -5.96 18.26
C PHE A 267 23.37 -6.08 18.05
N GLY A 268 23.00 -6.43 16.83
CA GLY A 268 21.65 -6.86 16.47
C GLY A 268 21.56 -8.37 16.32
N ALA A 269 20.40 -8.95 16.57
CA ALA A 269 20.16 -10.38 16.48
C ALA A 269 18.77 -10.68 15.88
N CYS A 270 18.64 -11.81 15.21
CA CYS A 270 17.39 -12.25 14.60
C CYS A 270 17.29 -13.78 14.55
N ILE A 271 16.10 -14.31 14.80
CA ILE A 271 15.69 -15.69 14.47
C ILE A 271 14.60 -15.56 13.42
N SER A 272 14.75 -16.20 12.26
CA SER A 272 13.75 -16.17 11.20
C SER A 272 12.58 -17.12 11.48
N ASP A 273 11.54 -17.05 10.65
CA ASP A 273 10.54 -18.13 10.54
C ASP A 273 11.16 -19.45 10.06
N ILE A 274 10.41 -20.55 10.20
CA ILE A 274 10.75 -21.83 9.57
C ILE A 274 10.44 -21.72 8.08
N PHE A 275 11.41 -22.09 7.25
CA PHE A 275 11.26 -22.15 5.80
C PHE A 275 11.41 -23.58 5.30
N SER A 276 10.51 -23.99 4.42
CA SER A 276 10.60 -25.29 3.74
C SER A 276 11.17 -25.10 2.34
N ASN A 277 12.07 -25.99 1.93
CA ASN A 277 12.39 -26.24 0.52
C ASN A 277 12.08 -27.71 0.16
N ASP A 278 12.27 -28.10 -1.10
CA ASP A 278 11.95 -29.45 -1.60
C ASP A 278 12.72 -30.58 -0.88
N GLU A 279 13.71 -30.25 -0.03
CA GLU A 279 14.62 -31.21 0.62
C GLU A 279 14.54 -31.20 2.16
N CYS A 280 14.24 -30.07 2.82
CA CYS A 280 14.23 -29.94 4.29
C CYS A 280 13.61 -28.60 4.80
N ASP A 281 13.18 -28.60 6.05
CA ASP A 281 12.84 -27.36 6.80
C ASP A 281 14.10 -26.74 7.42
N TYR A 282 14.18 -25.41 7.44
CA TYR A 282 15.31 -24.69 8.02
C TYR A 282 14.94 -23.35 8.65
N ILE A 283 15.74 -22.90 9.63
CA ILE A 283 15.70 -21.56 10.25
C ILE A 283 17.04 -20.85 9.97
N CYS A 284 16.99 -19.54 9.76
CA CYS A 284 18.20 -18.72 9.77
C CYS A 284 18.28 -17.90 11.07
N ILE A 285 19.44 -17.88 11.68
CA ILE A 285 19.77 -17.01 12.81
C ILE A 285 20.87 -16.04 12.41
N SER A 286 20.86 -14.81 12.92
CA SER A 286 21.88 -13.82 12.60
C SER A 286 22.29 -12.97 13.78
N VAL A 287 23.58 -12.58 13.79
CA VAL A 287 24.14 -11.53 14.65
C VAL A 287 24.83 -10.47 13.79
N ALA A 288 24.43 -9.21 13.95
CA ALA A 288 24.84 -8.08 13.14
C ALA A 288 25.62 -7.03 13.93
N THR A 289 26.63 -6.47 13.26
CA THR A 289 27.41 -5.28 13.64
C THR A 289 27.05 -4.11 12.72
N ASP A 290 27.73 -2.98 12.88
CA ASP A 290 27.62 -1.82 11.97
C ASP A 290 28.21 -2.06 10.57
N LYS A 291 28.95 -3.16 10.37
CA LYS A 291 29.69 -3.40 9.12
C LYS A 291 29.30 -4.70 8.42
N SER A 292 28.97 -5.72 9.20
CA SER A 292 28.61 -7.03 8.68
C SER A 292 27.59 -7.73 9.57
N ALA A 293 26.86 -8.68 8.99
CA ALA A 293 26.00 -9.60 9.71
C ALA A 293 26.45 -11.03 9.42
N LEU A 294 26.60 -11.82 10.47
CA LEU A 294 26.87 -13.25 10.33
C LEU A 294 25.55 -14.00 10.41
N VAL A 295 25.31 -14.92 9.47
CA VAL A 295 24.09 -15.73 9.39
C VAL A 295 24.45 -17.21 9.47
N ARG A 296 23.73 -17.98 10.27
CA ARG A 296 23.74 -19.45 10.26
C ARG A 296 22.41 -19.99 9.80
N LYS A 297 22.43 -21.02 8.98
CA LYS A 297 21.27 -21.78 8.57
C LYS A 297 21.27 -23.10 9.32
N LEU A 298 20.23 -23.33 10.11
CA LEU A 298 19.99 -24.53 10.89
C LEU A 298 18.94 -25.36 10.17
N TYR A 299 19.11 -26.68 10.14
CA TYR A 299 18.22 -27.59 9.42
C TYR A 299 17.50 -28.49 10.43
N LYS A 300 16.21 -28.69 10.22
CA LYS A 300 15.36 -29.49 11.10
C LYS A 300 15.69 -30.97 10.96
N GLU A 301 15.81 -31.68 12.08
CA GLU A 301 16.06 -33.12 12.07
C GLU A 301 14.81 -33.93 11.68
N GLU A 302 15.01 -35.14 11.16
CA GLU A 302 13.93 -36.05 10.82
C GLU A 302 13.17 -36.46 12.10
N ASN A 303 11.88 -36.10 12.19
CA ASN A 303 10.99 -36.26 13.34
C ASN A 303 11.14 -35.23 14.48
N GLU A 304 11.89 -34.14 14.28
CA GLU A 304 11.91 -33.01 15.21
C GLU A 304 10.61 -32.19 15.13
N THR A 305 10.07 -31.75 16.26
CA THR A 305 8.91 -30.84 16.28
C THR A 305 9.35 -29.40 16.04
N ASP A 306 8.46 -28.55 15.50
CA ASP A 306 8.76 -27.13 15.27
C ASP A 306 9.19 -26.42 16.55
N ASP A 307 8.52 -26.70 17.67
CA ASP A 307 8.88 -26.12 18.98
C ASP A 307 10.29 -26.52 19.43
N ARG A 308 10.69 -27.77 19.21
CA ARG A 308 12.04 -28.25 19.57
C ARG A 308 13.09 -27.62 18.66
N PHE A 309 12.77 -27.50 17.38
CA PHE A 309 13.65 -26.89 16.39
C PHE A 309 13.87 -25.39 16.65
N ILE A 310 12.81 -24.66 17.00
CA ILE A 310 12.89 -23.24 17.39
C ILE A 310 13.67 -23.08 18.71
N ALA A 311 13.48 -23.97 19.69
CA ALA A 311 14.25 -23.97 20.94
C ALA A 311 15.76 -24.18 20.67
N GLY A 312 16.12 -25.13 19.80
CA GLY A 312 17.50 -25.32 19.35
C GLY A 312 18.05 -24.09 18.61
N ALA A 313 17.24 -23.42 17.79
CA ALA A 313 17.65 -22.18 17.12
C ALA A 313 17.89 -21.02 18.11
N ALA A 314 17.12 -20.94 19.20
CA ALA A 314 17.34 -19.96 20.26
C ALA A 314 18.65 -20.22 21.03
N GLU A 315 18.95 -21.48 21.35
CA GLU A 315 20.24 -21.89 21.95
C GLU A 315 21.42 -21.51 21.05
N GLU A 316 21.34 -21.87 19.77
CA GLU A 316 22.38 -21.57 18.78
C GLU A 316 22.57 -20.06 18.58
N LEU A 317 21.51 -19.25 18.68
CA LEU A 317 21.64 -17.80 18.64
C LEU A 317 22.37 -17.26 19.88
N PHE A 318 22.11 -17.78 21.08
CA PHE A 318 22.90 -17.42 22.27
C PHE A 318 24.38 -17.79 22.09
N ALA A 319 24.68 -18.96 21.53
CA ALA A 319 26.05 -19.38 21.25
C ALA A 319 26.72 -18.44 20.22
N LEU A 320 26.02 -18.13 19.12
CA LEU A 320 26.50 -17.23 18.07
C LEU A 320 26.80 -15.82 18.58
N ILE A 321 25.98 -15.29 19.49
CA ILE A 321 26.23 -14.02 20.17
C ILE A 321 27.53 -14.09 20.97
N SER A 322 27.71 -15.13 21.80
CA SER A 322 28.94 -15.33 22.58
C SER A 322 30.20 -15.41 21.71
N GLU A 323 30.13 -16.14 20.60
CA GLU A 323 31.25 -16.27 19.67
C GLU A 323 31.62 -14.93 19.02
N LYS A 324 30.61 -14.14 18.61
CA LYS A 324 30.84 -12.82 18.03
C LYS A 324 31.40 -11.81 19.03
N VAL A 325 30.93 -11.83 20.27
CA VAL A 325 31.42 -10.96 21.33
C VAL A 325 32.87 -11.29 21.70
N THR A 326 33.20 -12.58 21.80
CA THR A 326 34.55 -13.03 22.21
C THR A 326 35.57 -13.04 21.07
N GLY A 327 35.14 -12.81 19.81
CA GLY A 327 36.01 -12.88 18.63
C GLY A 327 36.51 -14.30 18.30
N ASN A 328 35.95 -15.32 18.95
CA ASN A 328 36.35 -16.71 18.73
C ASN A 328 35.63 -17.29 17.52
N GLY A 329 36.35 -17.39 16.39
CA GLY A 329 36.10 -18.37 15.33
C GLY A 329 34.65 -18.56 14.85
N ALA A 330 33.83 -17.50 14.85
CA ALA A 330 32.40 -17.64 14.56
C ALA A 330 32.16 -18.13 13.12
N VAL A 331 31.65 -19.35 12.99
CA VAL A 331 31.36 -19.97 11.68
C VAL A 331 29.99 -19.51 11.18
N GLY A 332 29.89 -19.06 9.94
CA GLY A 332 28.63 -18.62 9.32
C GLY A 332 28.86 -17.88 8.01
N ILE A 333 27.77 -17.51 7.33
CA ILE A 333 27.81 -16.70 6.11
C ILE A 333 27.92 -15.23 6.52
N GLU A 334 29.02 -14.58 6.18
CA GLU A 334 29.22 -13.15 6.48
C GLU A 334 28.69 -12.29 5.34
N ILE A 335 27.75 -11.40 5.68
CA ILE A 335 27.10 -10.49 4.74
C ILE A 335 27.59 -9.07 5.07
N ALA A 336 28.31 -8.45 4.14
CA ALA A 336 28.80 -7.06 4.26
C ALA A 336 27.67 -6.04 4.01
N GLN A 337 27.85 -4.81 4.49
CA GLN A 337 26.98 -3.67 4.18
C GLN A 337 27.64 -2.82 3.08
N ASP A 338 26.97 -2.61 1.95
CA ASP A 338 27.46 -1.69 0.91
C ASP A 338 27.38 -0.24 1.39
N GLU A 339 28.49 0.50 1.35
CA GLU A 339 28.54 1.93 1.68
C GLU A 339 27.84 2.77 0.60
N ALA A 340 26.97 3.70 1.03
CA ALA A 340 26.39 4.71 0.14
C ALA A 340 27.49 5.61 -0.48
N PRO A 341 27.40 6.01 -1.76
CA PRO A 341 28.44 6.78 -2.40
C PRO A 341 28.47 8.22 -1.85
N ASN A 342 29.53 8.55 -1.13
CA ASN A 342 29.79 9.87 -0.59
C ASN A 342 30.19 10.84 -1.72
N LYS A 343 29.55 12.02 -1.80
CA LYS A 343 29.86 13.02 -2.83
C LYS A 343 31.25 13.64 -2.60
N THR A 344 32.01 13.64 -3.71
CA THR A 344 33.19 14.46 -4.07
C THR A 344 34.54 14.22 -3.38
N LYS A 345 35.50 13.67 -4.13
CA LYS A 345 36.60 14.46 -4.75
C LYS A 345 37.33 13.69 -5.86
N THR A 346 37.67 14.45 -6.89
CA THR A 346 38.46 14.17 -8.10
C THR A 346 39.81 13.48 -7.87
N GLY A 347 40.20 12.55 -8.77
CA GLY A 347 41.62 12.34 -9.12
C GLY A 347 42.07 10.93 -9.51
N LYS A 348 42.22 10.70 -10.83
CA LYS A 348 43.20 9.83 -11.53
C LYS A 348 43.35 8.35 -11.11
N GLY A 349 42.69 7.49 -11.89
CA GLY A 349 43.25 6.35 -12.63
C GLY A 349 44.08 5.28 -11.91
N LYS A 350 43.56 4.03 -11.92
CA LYS A 350 44.29 2.84 -12.35
C LYS A 350 43.33 1.67 -12.62
N LYS A 351 43.55 1.00 -13.76
CA LYS A 351 42.95 -0.27 -14.20
C LYS A 351 43.41 -1.44 -13.33
N ILE A 352 42.78 -2.61 -13.54
CA ILE A 352 43.22 -4.02 -13.30
C ILE A 352 42.49 -4.65 -12.08
N LEU A 353 41.86 -5.84 -12.08
CA LEU A 353 41.92 -7.03 -12.96
C LEU A 353 40.65 -7.88 -12.82
N LEU A 354 40.20 -8.48 -13.92
CA LEU A 354 39.27 -9.62 -14.01
C LEU A 354 40.08 -10.92 -13.84
N ALA A 355 39.66 -11.88 -12.98
CA ALA A 355 40.27 -13.22 -13.01
C ALA A 355 39.40 -14.35 -12.39
N VAL A 356 39.02 -15.27 -13.30
CA VAL A 356 38.89 -16.74 -13.20
C VAL A 356 37.58 -17.34 -12.63
N LEU A 357 36.66 -17.89 -13.44
CA LEU A 357 36.63 -19.18 -14.20
C LEU A 357 36.32 -20.42 -13.34
N SER A 358 35.14 -21.00 -13.57
CA SER A 358 34.91 -22.46 -13.52
C SER A 358 33.91 -22.85 -14.60
N VAL A 359 34.42 -23.64 -15.54
CA VAL A 359 33.79 -24.28 -16.70
C VAL A 359 33.04 -25.53 -16.27
N ILE A 360 31.93 -25.84 -16.98
CA ILE A 360 31.32 -27.15 -17.34
C ILE A 360 29.87 -26.79 -17.75
N LEU A 361 29.29 -27.08 -18.93
CA LEU A 361 29.59 -28.02 -20.01
C LEU A 361 28.91 -27.53 -21.31
N VAL A 362 29.61 -27.71 -22.42
CA VAL A 362 29.17 -27.53 -23.82
C VAL A 362 28.30 -28.71 -24.24
N ALA A 363 27.12 -28.47 -24.84
CA ALA A 363 26.61 -29.18 -26.04
C ALA A 363 25.16 -28.76 -26.40
N ALA A 364 25.00 -27.91 -27.40
CA ALA A 364 24.12 -28.12 -28.57
C ALA A 364 24.21 -26.91 -29.51
N ALA A 365 24.90 -27.14 -30.63
CA ALA A 365 25.23 -26.20 -31.69
C ALA A 365 23.99 -25.74 -32.49
N VAL A 366 23.95 -24.47 -32.92
CA VAL A 366 24.19 -24.04 -34.31
C VAL A 366 23.51 -24.93 -35.36
N VAL A 367 22.19 -24.79 -35.54
CA VAL A 367 21.48 -25.05 -36.81
C VAL A 367 20.22 -24.18 -36.86
N ALA A 368 20.36 -22.89 -37.21
CA ALA A 368 19.23 -22.07 -37.70
C ALA A 368 19.65 -20.78 -38.41
N ALA A 369 20.96 -20.48 -38.54
CA ALA A 369 21.45 -19.28 -39.24
C ALA A 369 21.93 -19.55 -40.68
N LEU A 370 21.62 -20.72 -41.27
CA LEU A 370 22.06 -21.08 -42.63
C LEU A 370 20.93 -21.62 -43.53
N TYR A 371 19.71 -21.13 -43.34
CA TYR A 371 18.60 -21.51 -44.22
C TYR A 371 17.61 -20.38 -44.45
N PHE A 372 18.04 -19.22 -44.97
CA PHE A 372 17.25 -18.44 -45.95
C PHE A 372 17.97 -17.16 -46.41
N ILE A 373 19.21 -17.32 -46.91
CA ILE A 373 19.72 -16.50 -48.02
C ILE A 373 20.04 -17.45 -49.15
N LYS A 374 18.99 -17.89 -49.87
CA LYS A 374 19.12 -18.41 -51.24
C LYS A 374 17.77 -18.31 -51.95
N ASN A 375 17.44 -17.11 -52.39
CA ASN A 375 16.91 -16.87 -53.74
C ASN A 375 16.95 -15.38 -54.04
N LYS A 376 17.89 -14.98 -54.89
CA LYS A 376 17.95 -13.67 -55.53
C LYS A 376 18.14 -13.91 -57.02
N THR A 377 17.20 -13.47 -57.85
CA THR A 377 17.31 -12.89 -59.21
C THR A 377 15.89 -12.83 -59.78
N ALA A 378 15.41 -11.71 -60.31
CA ALA A 378 15.92 -11.02 -61.49
C ALA A 378 15.90 -9.47 -61.38
N GLU A 379 16.50 -8.87 -62.40
CA GLU A 379 17.11 -7.53 -62.51
C GLU A 379 16.23 -6.57 -63.40
N PRO A 380 16.69 -5.37 -63.84
CA PRO A 380 16.14 -4.07 -63.41
C PRO A 380 15.58 -3.19 -64.56
N GLU A 381 15.20 -1.94 -64.24
CA GLU A 381 15.09 -0.68 -65.03
C GLU A 381 13.88 0.13 -64.48
N THR A 382 13.80 1.45 -64.36
CA THR A 382 14.57 2.61 -64.88
C THR A 382 14.25 3.84 -63.99
N THR A 383 15.13 4.84 -64.05
CA THR A 383 15.08 6.15 -63.37
C THR A 383 14.06 7.11 -64.00
N THR A 384 13.39 7.97 -63.22
CA THR A 384 13.12 9.38 -63.62
C THR A 384 12.65 10.27 -62.46
N GLU A 385 13.23 11.47 -62.39
CA GLU A 385 12.79 12.64 -61.62
C GLU A 385 11.48 13.22 -62.19
N ALA A 386 10.66 13.88 -61.36
CA ALA A 386 10.13 15.24 -61.61
C ALA A 386 9.04 15.67 -60.58
N THR A 387 9.34 16.79 -59.92
CA THR A 387 8.54 18.03 -59.81
C THR A 387 7.12 18.04 -59.19
N THR A 388 7.00 18.87 -58.16
CA THR A 388 5.83 19.54 -57.58
C THR A 388 4.84 20.12 -58.61
N GLU A 389 3.53 19.94 -58.35
CA GLU A 389 2.50 20.95 -58.63
C GLU A 389 1.47 20.99 -57.48
N ILE A 390 1.17 22.21 -57.05
CA ILE A 390 0.15 22.60 -56.07
C ILE A 390 -1.14 22.82 -56.84
N THR A 391 -2.25 22.22 -56.40
CA THR A 391 -3.59 22.68 -56.80
C THR A 391 -4.51 22.74 -55.58
N THR A 392 -4.99 23.94 -55.33
CA THR A 392 -5.99 24.33 -54.32
C THR A 392 -7.36 23.73 -54.60
N ALA A 393 -8.05 23.22 -53.58
CA ALA A 393 -9.51 23.08 -53.56
C ALA A 393 -10.05 23.30 -52.13
N GLU A 394 -10.96 24.26 -52.01
CA GLU A 394 -11.80 24.57 -50.83
C GLU A 394 -12.98 23.58 -50.71
N PRO A 395 -13.69 23.53 -49.56
CA PRO A 395 -14.15 22.30 -48.93
C PRO A 395 -15.50 21.80 -49.45
N GLU A 396 -15.64 20.48 -49.57
CA GLU A 396 -16.95 19.84 -49.52
C GLU A 396 -17.23 19.39 -48.10
N THR A 397 -18.25 20.00 -47.50
CA THR A 397 -18.90 19.54 -46.26
C THR A 397 -19.56 18.19 -46.50
N THR A 398 -18.93 17.13 -46.04
CA THR A 398 -19.56 15.84 -45.81
C THR A 398 -19.69 15.63 -44.31
N THR A 399 -20.93 15.59 -43.83
CA THR A 399 -21.30 15.07 -42.52
C THR A 399 -20.73 13.66 -42.36
N GLU A 400 -19.62 13.53 -41.64
CA GLU A 400 -19.07 12.26 -41.22
C GLU A 400 -20.07 11.56 -40.29
N ALA A 401 -20.37 10.30 -40.59
CA ALA A 401 -21.05 9.40 -39.66
C ALA A 401 -20.24 9.31 -38.36
N PRO A 402 -20.90 9.15 -37.19
CA PRO A 402 -20.18 9.10 -35.92
C PRO A 402 -19.16 7.96 -35.95
N VAL A 403 -17.91 8.29 -35.65
CA VAL A 403 -16.80 7.34 -35.54
C VAL A 403 -17.19 6.24 -34.55
N LYS A 404 -17.24 4.99 -35.03
CA LYS A 404 -17.51 3.84 -34.16
C LYS A 404 -16.34 3.69 -33.19
N LEU A 405 -16.61 3.85 -31.89
CA LEU A 405 -15.62 3.63 -30.84
C LEU A 405 -15.09 2.18 -30.95
N GLU A 406 -13.77 2.00 -31.00
CA GLU A 406 -13.19 0.66 -30.95
C GLU A 406 -13.44 0.03 -29.58
N ASP A 407 -13.88 -1.23 -29.57
CA ASP A 407 -14.18 -1.96 -28.33
C ASP A 407 -12.89 -2.17 -27.52
N MET A 408 -12.90 -1.77 -26.25
CA MET A 408 -11.74 -1.85 -25.35
C MET A 408 -12.01 -2.71 -24.12
N VAL A 409 -10.97 -3.33 -23.56
CA VAL A 409 -11.09 -4.07 -22.29
C VAL A 409 -11.49 -3.09 -21.17
N LEU A 410 -12.11 -3.60 -20.11
CA LEU A 410 -12.69 -2.80 -19.04
C LEU A 410 -11.68 -1.86 -18.36
N SER A 411 -10.42 -2.26 -18.15
CA SER A 411 -9.39 -1.41 -17.55
C SER A 411 -9.10 -0.17 -18.43
N ASP A 412 -9.07 -0.36 -19.75
CA ASP A 412 -8.91 0.74 -20.71
C ASP A 412 -10.18 1.58 -20.83
N PHE A 413 -11.34 0.94 -20.76
CA PHE A 413 -12.64 1.58 -20.76
C PHE A 413 -12.83 2.52 -19.57
N ILE A 414 -12.48 2.07 -18.36
CA ILE A 414 -12.51 2.88 -17.14
C ILE A 414 -11.62 4.12 -17.30
N ARG A 415 -10.39 3.95 -17.81
CA ARG A 415 -9.48 5.07 -18.08
C ARG A 415 -10.06 6.04 -19.11
N TYR A 416 -10.64 5.52 -20.19
CA TYR A 416 -11.27 6.33 -21.23
C TYR A 416 -12.43 7.17 -20.68
N GLU A 417 -13.35 6.56 -19.91
CA GLU A 417 -14.48 7.27 -19.31
C GLU A 417 -14.05 8.26 -18.21
N MET A 418 -12.91 8.04 -17.53
CA MET A 418 -12.36 9.02 -16.61
C MET A 418 -11.86 10.29 -17.30
N VAL A 419 -11.32 10.17 -18.52
CA VAL A 419 -10.84 11.31 -19.30
C VAL A 419 -11.98 12.00 -20.04
N ASN A 420 -12.92 11.23 -20.60
CA ASN A 420 -13.95 11.73 -21.50
C ASN A 420 -15.35 11.85 -20.88
N GLY A 421 -15.51 11.40 -19.63
CA GLY A 421 -16.80 11.27 -18.96
C GLY A 421 -17.56 10.00 -19.35
N ILE A 422 -18.43 9.53 -18.46
CA ILE A 422 -19.34 8.40 -18.71
C ILE A 422 -20.37 8.84 -19.75
N GLN A 423 -20.37 8.18 -20.89
CA GLN A 423 -21.37 8.40 -21.94
C GLN A 423 -22.68 7.76 -21.50
N LYS A 424 -23.72 8.59 -21.32
CA LYS A 424 -25.08 8.08 -21.06
C LYS A 424 -25.70 7.70 -22.41
N PRO A 425 -26.39 6.56 -22.53
CA PRO A 425 -27.16 6.26 -23.73
C PRO A 425 -28.16 7.40 -23.95
N GLU A 426 -28.02 8.17 -25.03
CA GLU A 426 -28.95 9.25 -25.35
C GLU A 426 -30.33 8.67 -25.67
N ASP A 427 -31.38 9.35 -25.20
CA ASP A 427 -32.72 9.29 -25.78
C ASP A 427 -32.59 9.66 -27.27
N ASN A 428 -32.45 8.65 -28.13
CA ASN A 428 -32.49 8.80 -29.57
C ASN A 428 -33.89 9.24 -30.02
N THR A 429 -34.22 10.52 -29.81
CA THR A 429 -35.23 11.22 -30.60
C THR A 429 -34.48 12.11 -31.59
N PRO A 430 -34.66 11.96 -32.91
CA PRO A 430 -33.97 12.80 -33.88
C PRO A 430 -34.33 14.26 -33.63
N ALA A 431 -33.33 15.12 -33.41
CA ALA A 431 -33.54 16.55 -33.35
C ALA A 431 -33.98 17.05 -34.73
N GLU A 432 -35.30 17.25 -34.88
CA GLU A 432 -35.86 18.08 -35.93
C GLU A 432 -35.24 19.48 -35.86
N THR A 433 -34.88 19.98 -37.02
CA THR A 433 -34.55 21.37 -37.28
C THR A 433 -35.75 22.25 -36.90
N THR A 434 -35.62 23.24 -36.02
CA THR A 434 -36.09 24.64 -36.24
C THR A 434 -35.88 25.60 -35.05
N THR A 435 -35.25 26.73 -35.38
CA THR A 435 -35.54 28.14 -35.02
C THR A 435 -36.13 28.55 -33.66
N VAL A 436 -35.46 29.54 -33.07
CA VAL A 436 -35.95 30.47 -32.05
C VAL A 436 -37.31 31.09 -32.44
N GLY A 437 -38.31 30.94 -31.57
CA GLY A 437 -39.62 31.59 -31.65
C GLY A 437 -40.40 31.41 -30.35
N ALA A 438 -41.05 32.48 -29.87
CA ALA A 438 -41.55 32.65 -28.51
C ALA A 438 -43.01 32.17 -28.29
N ILE A 439 -43.32 31.82 -27.03
CA ILE A 439 -44.62 31.87 -26.29
C ILE A 439 -45.83 31.15 -26.92
N ASP A 440 -46.35 30.09 -26.28
CA ASP A 440 -47.52 30.13 -25.36
C ASP A 440 -47.87 28.72 -24.84
N SER A 441 -48.63 28.68 -23.76
CA SER A 441 -49.14 27.54 -22.99
C SER A 441 -49.92 26.48 -23.80
N GLU A 442 -49.70 25.20 -23.50
CA GLU A 442 -50.77 24.21 -23.28
C GLU A 442 -50.23 22.90 -22.68
N GLU A 443 -50.93 22.36 -21.69
CA GLU A 443 -50.69 21.04 -21.10
C GLU A 443 -50.74 19.97 -22.19
N THR A 444 -49.69 19.14 -22.28
CA THR A 444 -49.81 17.83 -22.92
C THR A 444 -49.17 16.79 -22.00
N THR A 445 -50.03 15.92 -21.49
CA THR A 445 -49.73 14.72 -20.71
C THR A 445 -48.74 13.83 -21.44
N THR A 446 -47.52 13.69 -20.89
CA THR A 446 -46.62 12.59 -21.21
C THR A 446 -46.69 11.56 -20.09
N GLU A 447 -46.94 10.32 -20.49
CA GLU A 447 -46.85 9.14 -19.63
C GLU A 447 -45.46 9.06 -18.96
N PRO A 448 -45.37 8.51 -17.73
CA PRO A 448 -44.12 8.55 -16.99
C PRO A 448 -43.09 7.64 -17.67
N VAL A 449 -41.95 8.23 -18.03
CA VAL A 449 -40.70 7.48 -18.23
C VAL A 449 -40.48 6.69 -16.95
N THR A 450 -40.66 5.37 -17.02
CA THR A 450 -40.33 4.47 -15.91
C THR A 450 -38.86 4.67 -15.56
N GLU A 451 -38.60 5.13 -14.34
CA GLU A 451 -37.25 5.16 -13.77
C GLU A 451 -36.59 3.78 -13.97
N ARG A 452 -35.54 3.71 -14.79
CA ARG A 452 -34.71 2.51 -14.91
C ARG A 452 -33.97 2.34 -13.58
N SER A 453 -34.47 1.48 -12.71
CA SER A 453 -33.84 1.23 -11.42
C SER A 453 -32.51 0.49 -11.61
N ASN A 454 -31.46 0.93 -10.93
CA ASN A 454 -30.14 0.28 -10.90
C ASN A 454 -30.09 -0.92 -9.92
N GLY A 455 -31.20 -1.67 -9.81
CA GLY A 455 -31.31 -2.90 -9.02
C GLY A 455 -30.58 -4.08 -9.67
N LEU A 456 -30.70 -5.27 -9.06
CA LEU A 456 -30.08 -6.50 -9.57
C LEU A 456 -30.59 -6.80 -10.99
N PRO A 457 -29.74 -6.73 -12.04
CA PRO A 457 -30.20 -6.91 -13.41
C PRO A 457 -30.44 -8.40 -13.73
N SER A 458 -31.33 -8.68 -14.67
CA SER A 458 -31.36 -10.00 -15.33
C SER A 458 -30.58 -10.00 -16.65
N VAL A 459 -30.39 -8.82 -17.24
CA VAL A 459 -29.75 -8.57 -18.53
C VAL A 459 -28.86 -7.34 -18.45
N ILE A 460 -27.72 -7.37 -19.14
CA ILE A 460 -26.84 -6.22 -19.38
C ILE A 460 -26.78 -6.02 -20.90
N THR A 461 -27.00 -4.79 -21.37
CA THR A 461 -26.89 -4.45 -22.79
C THR A 461 -25.45 -4.00 -23.06
N VAL A 462 -24.70 -4.80 -23.82
CA VAL A 462 -23.31 -4.50 -24.21
C VAL A 462 -23.22 -4.33 -25.72
N ASN A 463 -22.73 -3.18 -26.20
CA ASN A 463 -22.60 -2.84 -27.62
C ASN A 463 -23.92 -3.08 -28.39
N GLY A 464 -25.03 -2.62 -27.81
CA GLY A 464 -26.39 -2.80 -28.35
C GLY A 464 -26.96 -4.23 -28.30
N THR A 465 -26.29 -5.18 -27.63
CA THR A 465 -26.77 -6.58 -27.51
C THR A 465 -27.15 -6.90 -26.06
N ASP A 466 -28.36 -7.41 -25.87
CA ASP A 466 -28.84 -7.88 -24.57
C ASP A 466 -28.28 -9.27 -24.24
N ILE A 467 -27.58 -9.38 -23.12
CA ILE A 467 -26.90 -10.60 -22.66
C ILE A 467 -27.35 -10.89 -21.21
N GLU A 468 -27.50 -12.18 -20.85
CA GLU A 468 -27.76 -12.57 -19.45
C GLU A 468 -26.69 -11.97 -18.54
N ALA A 469 -27.11 -11.35 -17.43
CA ALA A 469 -26.22 -10.47 -16.68
C ALA A 469 -24.96 -11.16 -16.12
N LYS A 470 -25.06 -12.41 -15.63
CA LYS A 470 -23.88 -13.16 -15.17
C LYS A 470 -22.98 -13.57 -16.33
N GLU A 471 -23.55 -13.99 -17.46
CA GLU A 471 -22.81 -14.25 -18.70
C GLU A 471 -22.05 -12.99 -19.16
N ALA A 472 -22.70 -11.83 -19.19
CA ALA A 472 -22.07 -10.57 -19.58
C ALA A 472 -20.86 -10.26 -18.66
N ILE A 473 -21.05 -10.33 -17.34
CA ILE A 473 -19.95 -10.11 -16.38
C ILE A 473 -18.84 -11.15 -16.56
N ALA A 474 -19.17 -12.43 -16.76
CA ALA A 474 -18.18 -13.48 -16.99
C ALA A 474 -17.35 -13.21 -18.24
N ARG A 475 -17.96 -12.76 -19.34
CA ARG A 475 -17.26 -12.41 -20.59
C ARG A 475 -16.40 -11.15 -20.46
N ILE A 476 -16.81 -10.19 -19.62
CA ILE A 476 -16.00 -9.01 -19.28
C ILE A 476 -14.80 -9.43 -18.42
N VAL A 477 -15.03 -10.26 -17.39
CA VAL A 477 -13.96 -10.76 -16.51
C VAL A 477 -12.96 -11.60 -17.29
N GLU A 478 -13.41 -12.50 -18.18
CA GLU A 478 -12.52 -13.32 -19.00
C GLU A 478 -11.66 -12.50 -19.97
N ALA A 479 -12.18 -11.35 -20.45
CA ALA A 479 -11.40 -10.43 -21.28
C ALA A 479 -10.26 -9.72 -20.51
N GLU A 480 -10.33 -9.70 -19.18
CA GLU A 480 -9.39 -9.06 -18.27
C GLU A 480 -8.45 -10.04 -17.57
N MET A 481 -9.02 -11.13 -17.04
CA MET A 481 -8.34 -12.16 -16.27
C MET A 481 -8.75 -13.52 -16.82
N SER A 482 -7.77 -14.31 -17.26
CA SER A 482 -8.02 -15.69 -17.65
C SER A 482 -8.33 -16.57 -16.42
N LYS A 483 -8.86 -17.76 -16.69
CA LYS A 483 -9.06 -18.83 -15.69
C LYS A 483 -7.81 -19.27 -14.91
N ASP A 484 -6.60 -18.85 -15.33
CA ASP A 484 -5.35 -19.22 -14.66
C ASP A 484 -5.14 -18.44 -13.34
N PHE A 485 -5.93 -17.40 -13.13
CA PHE A 485 -6.00 -16.68 -11.87
C PHE A 485 -6.75 -17.47 -10.81
N SER A 486 -6.38 -17.26 -9.55
CA SER A 486 -7.04 -17.89 -8.41
C SER A 486 -8.51 -17.49 -8.33
N THR A 487 -9.39 -18.45 -7.96
CA THR A 487 -10.85 -18.23 -7.89
C THR A 487 -11.24 -17.01 -7.04
N GLU A 488 -10.57 -16.76 -5.90
CA GLU A 488 -10.85 -15.60 -5.04
C GLU A 488 -10.45 -14.26 -5.69
N ALA A 489 -9.44 -14.26 -6.57
CA ALA A 489 -9.07 -13.09 -7.36
C ALA A 489 -10.09 -12.83 -8.48
N ILE A 490 -10.57 -13.88 -9.15
CA ILE A 490 -11.65 -13.80 -10.15
C ILE A 490 -12.94 -13.26 -9.49
N LYS A 491 -13.27 -13.73 -8.28
CA LYS A 491 -14.39 -13.19 -7.49
C LYS A 491 -14.21 -11.70 -7.17
N ALA A 492 -13.02 -11.26 -6.80
CA ALA A 492 -12.74 -9.85 -6.55
C ALA A 492 -12.92 -9.01 -7.84
N GLN A 493 -12.43 -9.50 -8.98
CA GLN A 493 -12.62 -8.85 -10.28
C GLN A 493 -14.10 -8.79 -10.67
N ALA A 494 -14.87 -9.84 -10.45
CA ALA A 494 -16.31 -9.85 -10.71
C ALA A 494 -17.05 -8.78 -9.90
N VAL A 495 -16.73 -8.63 -8.61
CA VAL A 495 -17.31 -7.58 -7.75
C VAL A 495 -16.91 -6.18 -8.23
N VAL A 496 -15.64 -5.98 -8.60
CA VAL A 496 -15.15 -4.69 -9.14
C VAL A 496 -15.82 -4.35 -10.47
N THR A 497 -15.95 -5.32 -11.39
CA THR A 497 -16.66 -5.15 -12.66
C THR A 497 -18.12 -4.77 -12.43
N TYR A 498 -18.84 -5.52 -11.59
CA TYR A 498 -20.24 -5.24 -11.27
C TYR A 498 -20.41 -3.86 -10.60
N THR A 499 -19.50 -3.51 -9.67
CA THR A 499 -19.51 -2.21 -9.01
C THR A 499 -19.34 -1.07 -10.01
N TYR A 500 -18.41 -1.19 -10.97
CA TYR A 500 -18.18 -0.17 -11.97
C TYR A 500 -19.39 0.03 -12.89
N LEU A 501 -19.99 -1.06 -13.39
CA LEU A 501 -21.21 -0.98 -14.20
C LEU A 501 -22.37 -0.31 -13.44
N LYS A 502 -22.48 -0.58 -12.13
CA LYS A 502 -23.45 0.09 -11.25
C LYS A 502 -23.10 1.58 -11.03
N TYR A 503 -21.83 1.91 -10.82
CA TYR A 503 -21.31 3.27 -10.65
C TYR A 503 -21.65 4.18 -11.83
N ARG A 504 -21.60 3.64 -13.06
CA ARG A 504 -21.95 4.39 -14.28
C ARG A 504 -23.39 4.91 -14.29
N ASN A 505 -24.29 4.23 -13.57
CA ASN A 505 -25.70 4.61 -13.45
C ASN A 505 -26.39 4.83 -14.82
N THR A 506 -26.10 3.93 -15.77
CA THR A 506 -26.63 3.95 -17.14
C THR A 506 -27.75 2.92 -17.36
N GLY A 507 -28.30 2.34 -16.29
CA GLY A 507 -29.31 1.29 -16.40
C GLY A 507 -28.78 0.00 -17.03
N TRP A 508 -27.53 -0.37 -16.72
CA TRP A 508 -26.85 -1.57 -17.22
C TRP A 508 -26.64 -1.60 -18.75
N VAL A 509 -26.56 -0.42 -19.38
CA VAL A 509 -26.20 -0.26 -20.80
C VAL A 509 -24.76 0.25 -20.92
N VAL A 510 -23.94 -0.40 -21.74
CA VAL A 510 -22.54 -0.05 -22.00
C VAL A 510 -22.18 -0.28 -23.46
N ASP A 511 -21.60 0.73 -24.10
CA ASP A 511 -21.10 0.66 -25.48
C ASP A 511 -19.58 0.90 -25.50
N GLY A 512 -18.87 0.24 -26.42
CA GLY A 512 -17.41 0.29 -26.55
C GLY A 512 -16.65 -0.66 -25.62
N LEU A 513 -17.34 -1.61 -24.99
CA LEU A 513 -16.71 -2.58 -24.09
C LEU A 513 -16.44 -3.89 -24.82
N LYS A 514 -15.20 -4.39 -24.74
CA LYS A 514 -14.80 -5.66 -25.33
C LYS A 514 -15.29 -6.83 -24.46
N LEU A 515 -15.93 -7.80 -25.12
CA LEU A 515 -16.31 -9.07 -24.52
C LEU A 515 -15.40 -10.19 -25.04
N ALA A 516 -15.02 -11.12 -24.17
CA ALA A 516 -14.46 -12.38 -24.63
C ALA A 516 -15.51 -13.16 -25.47
N ASP A 517 -15.07 -13.88 -26.49
CA ASP A 517 -15.97 -14.69 -27.34
C ASP A 517 -16.63 -15.83 -26.54
N ALA A 518 -15.92 -16.33 -25.52
CA ALA A 518 -16.38 -17.35 -24.60
C ALA A 518 -15.83 -17.07 -23.20
N TYR A 519 -16.39 -17.72 -22.19
CA TYR A 519 -15.94 -17.70 -20.80
C TYR A 519 -15.73 -19.13 -20.29
N SER A 520 -14.86 -19.30 -19.31
CA SER A 520 -14.65 -20.58 -18.64
C SER A 520 -15.76 -20.85 -17.59
N GLN A 521 -16.01 -22.12 -17.28
CA GLN A 521 -16.99 -22.46 -16.26
C GLN A 521 -16.54 -21.95 -14.87
N GLU A 522 -15.25 -22.00 -14.59
CA GLU A 522 -14.65 -21.50 -13.34
C GLU A 522 -14.89 -19.99 -13.17
N VAL A 523 -14.78 -19.21 -14.26
CA VAL A 523 -15.10 -17.78 -14.24
C VAL A 523 -16.60 -17.56 -14.02
N TYR A 524 -17.46 -18.31 -14.73
CA TYR A 524 -18.91 -18.19 -14.56
C TYR A 524 -19.38 -18.55 -13.14
N ASP A 525 -18.81 -19.60 -12.55
CA ASP A 525 -19.12 -20.04 -11.19
C ASP A 525 -18.65 -19.00 -10.17
N ALA A 526 -17.44 -18.45 -10.35
CA ALA A 526 -16.92 -17.37 -9.50
C ALA A 526 -17.80 -16.11 -9.58
N VAL A 527 -18.23 -15.71 -10.78
CA VAL A 527 -19.18 -14.61 -10.99
C VAL A 527 -20.51 -14.91 -10.32
N SER A 528 -21.04 -16.12 -10.48
CA SER A 528 -22.32 -16.54 -9.90
C SER A 528 -22.30 -16.48 -8.36
N ASP A 529 -21.19 -16.87 -7.72
CA ASP A 529 -21.00 -16.86 -6.27
C ASP A 529 -21.02 -15.46 -5.63
N VAL A 530 -20.70 -14.43 -6.41
CA VAL A 530 -20.63 -13.03 -5.96
C VAL A 530 -21.59 -12.12 -6.72
N TYR A 531 -22.51 -12.70 -7.50
CA TYR A 531 -23.44 -11.92 -8.30
C TYR A 531 -24.31 -11.01 -7.41
N GLY A 532 -24.47 -9.76 -7.84
CA GLY A 532 -25.17 -8.73 -7.07
C GLY A 532 -24.35 -8.10 -5.93
N LYS A 533 -23.12 -8.56 -5.66
CA LYS A 533 -22.24 -7.93 -4.68
C LYS A 533 -21.47 -6.76 -5.30
N TYR A 534 -21.44 -5.62 -4.62
CA TYR A 534 -20.72 -4.43 -5.04
C TYR A 534 -20.06 -3.70 -3.87
N LEU A 535 -19.10 -2.83 -4.17
CA LEU A 535 -18.45 -1.96 -3.19
C LEU A 535 -19.21 -0.64 -3.04
N MET A 536 -19.41 -0.21 -1.80
CA MET A 536 -20.02 1.06 -1.45
C MET A 536 -19.07 1.87 -0.57
N VAL A 537 -19.04 3.19 -0.77
CA VAL A 537 -18.25 4.11 0.07
C VAL A 537 -18.89 4.23 1.45
N SER A 538 -18.11 4.02 2.52
CA SER A 538 -18.60 4.14 3.90
C SER A 538 -18.72 5.61 4.32
N ASN A 539 -19.74 6.32 3.82
CA ASN A 539 -20.06 7.70 4.20
C ASN A 539 -21.59 7.98 4.15
N SER A 540 -21.98 9.23 4.41
CA SER A 540 -23.36 9.68 4.68
C SER A 540 -24.36 9.51 3.52
N ASN A 541 -23.90 9.20 2.31
CA ASN A 541 -24.73 8.92 1.14
C ASN A 541 -24.23 7.64 0.44
N PRO A 542 -24.98 6.52 0.52
CA PRO A 542 -24.55 5.24 -0.04
C PRO A 542 -24.51 5.29 -1.57
N VAL A 543 -23.31 5.43 -2.15
CA VAL A 543 -23.09 5.36 -3.60
C VAL A 543 -22.12 4.22 -3.94
N PRO A 544 -22.31 3.53 -5.09
CA PRO A 544 -21.33 2.58 -5.59
C PRO A 544 -19.94 3.23 -5.69
N ALA A 545 -18.90 2.51 -5.29
CA ALA A 545 -17.53 3.01 -5.37
C ALA A 545 -17.06 3.01 -6.84
N PHE A 546 -16.34 4.05 -7.25
CA PHE A 546 -15.49 3.99 -8.43
C PHE A 546 -14.36 2.97 -8.21
N THR A 547 -14.31 1.89 -8.99
CA THR A 547 -13.39 0.75 -8.78
C THR A 547 -12.46 0.51 -9.96
N PRO A 548 -11.48 1.39 -10.21
CA PRO A 548 -10.46 1.18 -11.23
C PRO A 548 -9.51 0.05 -10.81
N PHE A 549 -8.93 -0.65 -11.77
CA PHE A 549 -7.98 -1.72 -11.50
C PHE A 549 -6.92 -1.76 -12.61
N THR A 550 -5.76 -2.32 -12.28
CA THR A 550 -4.59 -2.42 -13.16
C THR A 550 -4.12 -3.86 -13.22
N TYR A 551 -3.48 -4.26 -14.33
CA TYR A 551 -2.95 -5.61 -14.44
C TYR A 551 -1.89 -5.90 -13.38
N MET A 552 -0.90 -5.00 -13.25
CA MET A 552 0.21 -5.14 -12.30
C MET A 552 0.63 -3.75 -11.79
N SER A 553 0.81 -3.60 -10.48
CA SER A 553 1.28 -2.34 -9.89
C SER A 553 2.80 -2.20 -9.98
N ALA A 554 3.32 -1.03 -9.61
CA ALA A 554 4.76 -0.77 -9.47
C ALA A 554 5.32 -1.24 -8.10
N GLY A 555 4.69 -2.23 -7.45
CA GLY A 555 4.96 -2.63 -6.07
C GLY A 555 4.13 -1.85 -5.03
N LYS A 556 3.61 -0.70 -5.44
CA LYS A 556 2.58 0.08 -4.76
C LYS A 556 1.59 0.57 -5.82
N THR A 557 0.31 0.70 -5.50
CA THR A 557 -0.68 1.31 -6.38
C THR A 557 -0.66 2.84 -6.22
N ALA A 558 -1.03 3.55 -7.27
CA ALA A 558 -1.09 5.00 -7.32
C ALA A 558 -2.37 5.54 -6.67
N SER A 559 -2.31 6.81 -6.25
CA SER A 559 -3.54 7.53 -5.91
C SER A 559 -4.33 7.92 -7.16
N SER A 560 -5.66 7.91 -7.05
CA SER A 560 -6.58 8.39 -8.10
C SER A 560 -6.37 9.86 -8.45
N GLU A 561 -6.04 10.70 -7.46
CA GLU A 561 -5.75 12.12 -7.66
C GLU A 561 -4.50 12.34 -8.52
N LEU A 562 -3.45 11.54 -8.29
CA LEU A 562 -2.21 11.65 -9.05
C LEU A 562 -2.39 11.26 -10.52
N ILE A 563 -3.12 10.16 -10.79
CA ILE A 563 -3.24 9.59 -12.14
C ILE A 563 -4.42 10.18 -12.92
N PHE A 564 -5.57 10.35 -12.28
CA PHE A 564 -6.82 10.79 -12.93
C PHE A 564 -7.19 12.24 -12.57
N GLY A 565 -6.47 12.91 -11.67
CA GLY A 565 -6.80 14.27 -11.23
C GLY A 565 -8.01 14.37 -10.28
N VAL A 566 -8.67 13.24 -9.97
CA VAL A 566 -9.85 13.18 -9.11
C VAL A 566 -9.54 12.35 -7.87
N LYS A 567 -9.77 12.93 -6.71
CA LYS A 567 -9.51 12.28 -5.43
C LYS A 567 -10.71 11.43 -4.97
N PHE A 568 -10.46 10.15 -4.76
CA PHE A 568 -11.32 9.28 -3.97
C PHE A 568 -10.55 8.82 -2.72
N ASP A 569 -11.12 9.02 -1.52
CA ASP A 569 -10.41 8.77 -0.25
C ASP A 569 -9.94 7.32 -0.07
N TYR A 570 -10.65 6.37 -0.67
CA TYR A 570 -10.32 4.95 -0.68
C TYR A 570 -9.35 4.54 -1.81
N LEU A 571 -8.93 5.47 -2.68
CA LEU A 571 -7.96 5.26 -3.77
C LEU A 571 -6.73 6.16 -3.57
N GLY A 572 -6.09 6.05 -2.39
CA GLY A 572 -4.87 6.77 -2.02
C GLY A 572 -3.55 6.05 -2.36
N GLY A 573 -3.63 4.83 -2.90
CA GLY A 573 -2.49 3.96 -3.15
C GLY A 573 -2.16 3.04 -1.97
N VAL A 574 -1.96 1.76 -2.25
CA VAL A 574 -1.69 0.70 -1.27
C VAL A 574 -0.53 -0.18 -1.71
N ASN A 575 0.12 -0.86 -0.77
CA ASN A 575 1.22 -1.77 -1.09
C ASN A 575 0.72 -3.00 -1.85
N SER A 576 1.49 -3.42 -2.84
CA SER A 576 1.27 -4.63 -3.65
C SER A 576 2.64 -5.20 -4.05
N THR A 577 3.51 -5.35 -3.05
CA THR A 577 4.95 -5.64 -3.22
C THR A 577 5.21 -6.97 -3.93
N SER A 578 4.26 -7.90 -3.91
CA SER A 578 4.34 -9.14 -4.70
C SER A 578 4.47 -8.91 -6.20
N ASP A 579 4.01 -7.77 -6.71
CA ASP A 579 4.05 -7.46 -8.13
C ASP A 579 5.49 -7.23 -8.63
N THR A 580 6.43 -6.84 -7.75
CA THR A 580 7.83 -6.58 -8.13
C THR A 580 8.57 -7.84 -8.61
N LYS A 581 8.04 -9.01 -8.25
CA LYS A 581 8.61 -10.34 -8.57
C LYS A 581 8.02 -10.96 -9.84
N ARG A 582 7.01 -10.34 -10.45
CA ARG A 582 6.31 -10.91 -11.61
C ARG A 582 7.07 -10.61 -12.90
N ASP A 583 7.01 -11.55 -13.84
CA ASP A 583 7.55 -11.34 -15.19
C ASP A 583 6.89 -10.13 -15.86
N GLY A 584 7.70 -9.28 -16.48
CA GLY A 584 7.23 -8.03 -17.08
C GLY A 584 7.03 -6.90 -16.08
N TYR A 585 7.42 -7.05 -14.80
CA TYR A 585 7.43 -5.95 -13.83
C TYR A 585 8.25 -4.76 -14.31
N LYS A 586 9.41 -5.00 -14.92
CA LYS A 586 10.31 -3.95 -15.43
C LYS A 586 10.50 -4.14 -16.93
N VAL A 587 10.19 -3.11 -17.71
CA VAL A 587 10.32 -3.14 -19.18
C VAL A 587 11.06 -1.90 -19.65
N ASP A 588 12.13 -2.11 -20.41
CA ASP A 588 12.91 -1.04 -21.03
C ASP A 588 12.42 -0.86 -22.48
N THR A 589 12.05 0.38 -22.82
CA THR A 589 11.68 0.77 -24.19
C THR A 589 12.63 1.84 -24.68
N LEU A 590 13.30 1.58 -25.80
CA LEU A 590 14.16 2.55 -26.46
C LEU A 590 13.30 3.47 -27.33
N LEU A 591 13.43 4.78 -27.14
CA LEU A 591 12.80 5.82 -27.93
C LEU A 591 13.89 6.67 -28.58
N THR A 592 13.95 6.65 -29.92
CA THR A 592 14.83 7.54 -30.66
C THR A 592 14.29 8.97 -30.65
N ALA A 593 15.15 9.94 -30.94
CA ALA A 593 14.73 11.31 -31.19
C ALA A 593 13.60 11.43 -32.25
N GLU A 594 13.64 10.59 -33.29
CA GLU A 594 12.62 10.57 -34.34
C GLU A 594 11.29 10.03 -33.84
N ASP A 595 11.31 8.98 -33.01
CA ASP A 595 10.12 8.44 -32.37
C ASP A 595 9.40 9.50 -31.53
N ILE A 596 10.16 10.23 -30.71
CA ILE A 596 9.62 11.28 -29.84
C ILE A 596 9.02 12.41 -30.66
N LYS A 597 9.72 12.89 -31.70
CA LYS A 597 9.23 13.96 -32.58
C LYS A 597 7.96 13.56 -33.33
N THR A 598 7.92 12.33 -33.84
CA THR A 598 6.78 11.82 -34.60
C THR A 598 5.56 11.69 -33.69
N ALA A 599 5.74 11.10 -32.52
CA ALA A 599 4.70 10.96 -31.50
C ALA A 599 4.19 12.33 -31.02
N ALA A 600 5.10 13.26 -30.70
CA ALA A 600 4.73 14.60 -30.25
C ALA A 600 3.95 15.39 -31.30
N LYS A 601 4.37 15.37 -32.57
CA LYS A 601 3.63 16.05 -33.65
C LYS A 601 2.25 15.47 -33.89
N ALA A 602 2.10 14.15 -33.80
CA ALA A 602 0.80 13.49 -33.93
C ALA A 602 -0.13 13.82 -32.74
N TYR A 603 0.44 14.09 -31.56
CA TYR A 603 -0.31 14.46 -30.36
C TYR A 603 -0.68 15.95 -30.33
N ASP A 604 0.29 16.84 -30.57
CA ASP A 604 0.12 18.29 -30.66
C ASP A 604 1.23 18.87 -31.55
N GLU A 605 0.88 19.31 -32.76
CA GLU A 605 1.81 19.89 -33.73
C GLU A 605 2.53 21.16 -33.23
N THR A 606 2.04 21.78 -32.15
CA THR A 606 2.62 23.00 -31.58
C THR A 606 3.77 22.74 -30.62
N ILE A 607 4.07 21.48 -30.27
CA ILE A 607 5.22 21.12 -29.42
C ILE A 607 6.52 21.39 -30.16
N ASN A 608 7.38 22.22 -29.58
CA ASN A 608 8.70 22.54 -30.13
C ASN A 608 9.82 21.93 -29.29
N PHE A 609 10.89 21.53 -29.98
CA PHE A 609 12.07 20.92 -29.38
C PHE A 609 13.31 21.79 -29.62
N GLY A 610 14.13 21.97 -28.57
CA GLY A 610 15.41 22.64 -28.67
C GLY A 610 16.50 21.79 -29.35
N GLU A 611 17.71 22.35 -29.50
CA GLU A 611 18.84 21.65 -30.12
C GLU A 611 19.38 20.49 -29.25
N ASP A 612 19.31 20.62 -27.92
CA ASP A 612 19.75 19.58 -26.99
C ASP A 612 18.68 18.49 -26.82
N VAL A 613 18.91 17.35 -27.46
CA VAL A 613 18.03 16.17 -27.41
C VAL A 613 17.86 15.67 -25.99
N GLY A 614 18.91 15.71 -25.16
CA GLY A 614 18.86 15.22 -23.78
C GLY A 614 17.92 16.01 -22.88
N ALA A 615 17.55 17.23 -23.29
CA ALA A 615 16.60 18.07 -22.59
C ALA A 615 15.14 17.92 -23.08
N TRP A 616 14.88 17.10 -24.11
CA TRP A 616 13.54 16.98 -24.68
C TRP A 616 12.53 16.33 -23.76
N LEU A 617 12.96 15.38 -22.93
CA LEU A 617 12.09 14.71 -21.97
C LEU A 617 12.66 14.90 -20.56
N ALA A 618 11.83 15.40 -19.65
CA ALA A 618 12.20 15.55 -18.25
C ALA A 618 11.00 15.32 -17.33
N ILE A 619 11.05 14.27 -16.51
CA ILE A 619 10.06 14.06 -15.45
C ILE A 619 10.14 15.24 -14.46
N LYS A 620 9.00 15.88 -14.20
CA LYS A 620 8.90 17.05 -13.33
C LYS A 620 8.37 16.69 -11.94
N SER A 621 7.42 15.76 -11.89
CA SER A 621 6.84 15.29 -10.64
C SER A 621 6.38 13.83 -10.77
N HIS A 622 6.56 13.08 -9.69
CA HIS A 622 6.12 11.70 -9.54
C HIS A 622 5.93 11.37 -8.06
N ASP A 623 5.24 10.28 -7.74
CA ASP A 623 5.25 9.73 -6.38
C ASP A 623 6.48 8.84 -6.11
N THR A 624 6.55 8.20 -4.95
CA THR A 624 7.67 7.32 -4.59
C THR A 624 7.27 5.84 -4.59
N ALA A 625 6.48 5.41 -5.59
CA ALA A 625 5.99 4.02 -5.64
C ALA A 625 7.12 2.97 -5.74
N VAL A 626 8.22 3.31 -6.42
CA VAL A 626 9.38 2.41 -6.60
C VAL A 626 10.56 2.87 -5.75
N SER A 627 10.90 4.16 -5.77
CA SER A 627 11.99 4.75 -4.99
C SER A 627 11.79 6.27 -4.84
N ASN A 628 12.75 6.96 -4.20
CA ASN A 628 12.70 8.43 -4.11
C ASN A 628 12.79 9.14 -5.47
N ASP A 629 13.36 8.49 -6.48
CA ASP A 629 13.60 9.05 -7.81
C ASP A 629 12.74 8.38 -8.90
N VAL A 630 11.89 7.41 -8.53
CA VAL A 630 11.07 6.65 -9.48
C VAL A 630 9.69 6.37 -8.88
N GLY A 631 8.65 6.69 -9.64
CA GLY A 631 7.27 6.36 -9.31
C GLY A 631 6.31 6.70 -10.44
N TYR A 632 5.02 6.73 -10.11
CA TYR A 632 3.97 7.15 -11.03
C TYR A 632 4.17 8.61 -11.39
N VAL A 633 4.40 8.88 -12.68
CA VAL A 633 4.69 10.22 -13.20
C VAL A 633 3.39 11.02 -13.24
N GLN A 634 3.36 12.10 -12.47
CA GLN A 634 2.27 13.06 -12.50
C GLN A 634 2.45 14.03 -13.67
N THR A 635 3.64 14.66 -13.79
CA THR A 635 3.95 15.56 -14.90
C THR A 635 5.32 15.33 -15.51
N ILE A 636 5.40 15.50 -16.84
CA ILE A 636 6.60 15.37 -17.66
C ILE A 636 6.66 16.53 -18.66
N ALA A 637 7.84 17.12 -18.81
CA ALA A 637 8.10 18.04 -19.91
C ALA A 637 8.45 17.27 -21.19
N VAL A 638 7.82 17.67 -22.29
CA VAL A 638 8.07 17.21 -23.66
C VAL A 638 8.35 18.44 -24.50
N GLY A 639 9.62 18.68 -24.83
CA GLY A 639 10.04 19.91 -25.51
C GLY A 639 9.72 21.14 -24.66
N ASP A 640 8.93 22.06 -25.21
CA ASP A 640 8.45 23.29 -24.57
C ASP A 640 7.11 23.15 -23.85
N ARG A 641 6.50 21.96 -23.84
CA ARG A 641 5.23 21.69 -23.15
C ARG A 641 5.43 20.82 -21.91
N GLU A 642 4.50 20.94 -20.97
CA GLU A 642 4.35 20.03 -19.85
C GLU A 642 3.00 19.33 -19.99
N ILE A 643 2.99 18.00 -19.93
CA ILE A 643 1.80 17.16 -20.01
C ILE A 643 1.79 16.17 -18.84
N SER A 644 0.65 15.53 -18.59
CA SER A 644 0.58 14.49 -17.56
C SER A 644 1.33 13.21 -17.99
N GLY A 645 1.78 12.41 -17.03
CA GLY A 645 2.33 11.09 -17.33
C GLY A 645 1.33 10.15 -18.01
N LEU A 646 0.04 10.30 -17.71
CA LEU A 646 -1.05 9.57 -18.37
C LEU A 646 -1.14 9.91 -19.86
N GLU A 647 -1.13 11.20 -20.21
CA GLU A 647 -1.15 11.67 -21.60
C GLU A 647 0.12 11.28 -22.35
N PHE A 648 1.29 11.32 -21.70
CA PHE A 648 2.54 10.87 -22.28
C PHE A 648 2.45 9.40 -22.71
N ILE A 649 2.00 8.51 -21.83
CA ILE A 649 1.92 7.06 -22.09
C ILE A 649 0.80 6.71 -23.07
N TYR A 650 -0.43 7.14 -22.79
CA TYR A 650 -1.64 6.67 -23.51
C TYR A 650 -2.13 7.60 -24.62
N GLY A 651 -1.66 8.85 -24.65
CA GLY A 651 -1.94 9.80 -25.72
C GLY A 651 -0.81 9.82 -26.73
N MET A 652 0.33 10.39 -26.32
CA MET A 652 1.46 10.65 -27.21
C MET A 652 2.20 9.37 -27.60
N MET A 653 2.54 8.50 -26.65
CA MET A 653 3.35 7.29 -26.87
C MET A 653 2.51 6.02 -27.07
N LYS A 654 1.22 6.15 -27.40
CA LYS A 654 0.29 5.01 -27.53
C LYS A 654 0.79 3.90 -28.46
N GLU A 655 1.39 4.27 -29.60
CA GLU A 655 1.91 3.33 -30.60
C GLU A 655 3.20 2.62 -30.17
N LYS A 656 3.84 3.10 -29.11
CA LYS A 656 5.05 2.49 -28.53
C LYS A 656 4.73 1.45 -27.46
N GLY A 657 3.48 1.37 -27.00
CA GLY A 657 3.04 0.34 -26.07
C GLY A 657 3.76 0.36 -24.72
N LEU A 658 4.09 1.55 -24.20
CA LEU A 658 4.70 1.70 -22.88
C LEU A 658 3.78 1.10 -21.81
N ALA A 659 4.32 0.27 -20.94
CA ALA A 659 3.52 -0.62 -20.10
C ALA A 659 2.77 0.11 -18.97
N SER A 660 3.31 1.20 -18.43
CA SER A 660 2.84 1.82 -17.19
C SER A 660 3.15 3.31 -17.12
N THR A 661 2.34 4.03 -16.34
CA THR A 661 2.57 5.43 -15.95
C THR A 661 3.63 5.60 -14.86
N CYS A 662 4.12 4.51 -14.27
CA CYS A 662 5.29 4.50 -13.41
C CYS A 662 6.55 4.22 -14.23
N PHE A 663 7.42 5.20 -14.40
CA PHE A 663 8.63 5.04 -15.21
C PHE A 663 9.77 5.96 -14.82
N SER A 664 10.98 5.60 -15.26
CA SER A 664 12.16 6.45 -15.23
C SER A 664 12.71 6.69 -16.63
N LEU A 665 13.45 7.78 -16.79
CA LEU A 665 14.12 8.13 -18.04
C LEU A 665 15.64 8.04 -17.87
N SER A 666 16.31 7.51 -18.89
CA SER A 666 17.75 7.69 -19.09
C SER A 666 18.01 8.11 -20.53
N PHE A 667 19.05 8.92 -20.74
CA PHE A 667 19.41 9.44 -22.06
C PHE A 667 20.81 8.97 -22.44
N ASP A 668 20.91 8.40 -23.64
CA ASP A 668 22.16 8.04 -24.28
C ASP A 668 22.53 9.10 -25.32
N ALA A 669 23.55 9.90 -25.00
CA ALA A 669 24.04 10.97 -25.85
C ALA A 669 24.80 10.47 -27.09
N GLU A 670 25.33 9.24 -27.09
CA GLU A 670 26.03 8.69 -28.25
C GLU A 670 25.02 8.32 -29.35
N ASN A 671 23.87 7.80 -28.95
CA ASN A 671 22.83 7.32 -29.85
C ASN A 671 21.63 8.28 -30.00
N ASN A 672 21.62 9.41 -29.28
CA ASN A 672 20.49 10.36 -29.22
C ASN A 672 19.15 9.65 -28.94
N ALA A 673 19.15 8.77 -27.96
CA ALA A 673 18.00 7.95 -27.63
C ALA A 673 17.71 7.98 -26.12
N PHE A 674 16.43 7.92 -25.79
CA PHE A 674 15.96 7.76 -24.42
C PHE A 674 15.61 6.29 -24.17
N THR A 675 15.98 5.78 -23.01
CA THR A 675 15.39 4.55 -22.48
C THR A 675 14.33 4.93 -21.46
N VAL A 676 13.09 4.56 -21.75
CA VAL A 676 11.97 4.61 -20.81
C VAL A 676 11.88 3.25 -20.13
N THR A 677 12.18 3.22 -18.84
CA THR A 677 12.04 2.02 -18.02
C THR A 677 10.71 2.11 -17.26
N THR A 678 9.72 1.34 -17.67
CA THR A 678 8.40 1.27 -17.00
C THR A 678 8.38 0.19 -15.92
N TYR A 679 7.60 0.43 -14.86
CA TYR A 679 7.40 -0.45 -13.72
C TYR A 679 5.91 -0.79 -13.55
N GLY A 680 5.59 -2.08 -13.48
CA GLY A 680 4.22 -2.59 -13.53
C GLY A 680 3.59 -2.52 -14.92
N LYS A 681 2.28 -2.74 -15.00
CA LYS A 681 1.49 -2.72 -16.24
C LYS A 681 0.09 -2.19 -15.99
N GLY A 682 -0.27 -1.14 -16.72
CA GLY A 682 -1.52 -0.39 -16.61
C GLY A 682 -1.35 0.93 -15.85
N HIS A 683 -2.47 1.60 -15.57
CA HIS A 683 -2.48 2.95 -15.00
C HIS A 683 -2.16 3.00 -13.49
N GLY A 684 -2.13 1.86 -12.80
CA GLY A 684 -1.64 1.76 -11.42
C GLY A 684 -2.63 2.05 -10.30
N VAL A 685 -3.89 2.43 -10.57
CA VAL A 685 -4.87 2.86 -9.55
C VAL A 685 -5.78 1.70 -9.15
N GLY A 686 -6.10 1.59 -7.86
CA GLY A 686 -7.05 0.62 -7.31
C GLY A 686 -6.48 -0.79 -7.22
N MET A 687 -7.22 -1.81 -7.66
CA MET A 687 -6.80 -3.21 -7.50
C MET A 687 -5.73 -3.63 -8.50
N SER A 688 -4.63 -4.25 -8.03
CA SER A 688 -3.70 -4.97 -8.90
C SER A 688 -4.20 -6.39 -9.12
N GLN A 689 -4.39 -6.83 -10.37
CA GLN A 689 -4.87 -8.18 -10.68
C GLN A 689 -3.84 -9.24 -10.27
N THR A 690 -2.55 -9.02 -10.57
CA THR A 690 -1.48 -9.97 -10.17
C THR A 690 -1.26 -10.00 -8.66
N GLY A 691 -1.50 -8.88 -7.98
CA GLY A 691 -1.43 -8.78 -6.53
C GLY A 691 -2.63 -9.42 -5.85
N ALA A 692 -3.84 -9.24 -6.39
CA ALA A 692 -5.04 -9.96 -5.98
C ALA A 692 -4.87 -11.48 -6.09
N ASP A 693 -4.30 -11.96 -7.21
CA ASP A 693 -3.94 -13.37 -7.39
C ASP A 693 -2.96 -13.84 -6.33
N ARG A 694 -1.91 -13.07 -6.04
CA ARG A 694 -0.94 -13.46 -5.03
C ARG A 694 -1.56 -13.57 -3.63
N LEU A 695 -2.42 -12.62 -3.27
CA LEU A 695 -3.17 -12.65 -2.02
C LEU A 695 -4.07 -13.89 -1.95
N ALA A 696 -4.76 -14.22 -3.04
CA ALA A 696 -5.59 -15.42 -3.14
C ALA A 696 -4.77 -16.71 -2.99
N ILE A 697 -3.60 -16.81 -3.64
CA ILE A 697 -2.64 -17.92 -3.47
C ILE A 697 -2.18 -18.01 -2.00
N GLY A 698 -2.04 -16.87 -1.32
CA GLY A 698 -1.76 -16.80 0.12
C GLY A 698 -2.95 -17.13 1.03
N GLY A 699 -4.10 -17.55 0.48
CA GLY A 699 -5.29 -17.94 1.22
C GLY A 699 -6.30 -16.81 1.48
N ALA A 700 -6.04 -15.59 1.00
CA ALA A 700 -6.97 -14.48 1.18
C ALA A 700 -8.27 -14.69 0.38
N LYS A 701 -9.40 -14.41 1.02
CA LYS A 701 -10.72 -14.41 0.37
C LYS A 701 -10.98 -13.10 -0.37
N TYR A 702 -11.87 -13.11 -1.36
CA TYR A 702 -12.17 -11.94 -2.20
C TYR A 702 -12.48 -10.67 -1.38
N GLY A 703 -13.20 -10.79 -0.27
CA GLY A 703 -13.48 -9.66 0.62
C GLY A 703 -12.22 -9.02 1.23
N LYS A 704 -11.20 -9.83 1.58
CA LYS A 704 -9.90 -9.32 2.06
C LYS A 704 -9.10 -8.66 0.93
N ILE A 705 -9.15 -9.22 -0.28
CA ILE A 705 -8.53 -8.63 -1.47
C ILE A 705 -9.14 -7.24 -1.73
N LEU A 706 -10.47 -7.15 -1.79
CA LEU A 706 -11.18 -5.89 -2.03
C LEU A 706 -10.90 -4.84 -0.95
N THR A 707 -10.93 -5.21 0.33
CA THR A 707 -10.64 -4.27 1.44
C THR A 707 -9.16 -3.86 1.52
N THR A 708 -8.26 -4.61 0.89
CA THR A 708 -6.84 -4.24 0.76
C THR A 708 -6.67 -3.14 -0.29
N TYR A 709 -7.33 -3.26 -1.46
CA TYR A 709 -7.18 -2.31 -2.56
C TYR A 709 -8.16 -1.13 -2.56
N TYR A 710 -9.31 -1.29 -1.89
CA TYR A 710 -10.34 -0.26 -1.72
C TYR A 710 -10.67 -0.08 -0.23
N PRO A 711 -9.71 0.36 0.61
CA PRO A 711 -9.92 0.56 2.05
C PRO A 711 -11.08 1.51 2.31
N THR A 712 -11.82 1.35 3.40
CA THR A 712 -13.02 2.17 3.73
C THR A 712 -14.23 2.00 2.81
N THR A 713 -14.17 1.06 1.86
CA THR A 713 -15.38 0.54 1.20
C THR A 713 -15.92 -0.66 1.96
N ILE A 714 -17.21 -0.94 1.78
CA ILE A 714 -17.89 -2.13 2.30
C ILE A 714 -18.54 -2.91 1.16
N VAL A 715 -18.53 -4.23 1.25
CA VAL A 715 -19.25 -5.11 0.32
C VAL A 715 -20.71 -5.16 0.71
N ILE A 716 -21.60 -4.84 -0.23
CA ILE A 716 -23.06 -4.91 -0.08
C ILE A 716 -23.60 -5.81 -1.19
N SER A 717 -24.77 -6.41 -0.96
CA SER A 717 -25.52 -7.15 -1.98
C SER A 717 -26.76 -6.37 -2.38
N ASP A 718 -27.05 -6.29 -3.68
CA ASP A 718 -28.40 -5.99 -4.12
C ASP A 718 -29.32 -7.15 -3.72
N ASN A 719 -30.43 -6.85 -3.04
CA ASN A 719 -31.44 -7.85 -2.73
C ASN A 719 -32.28 -8.11 -3.99
N ALA A 720 -32.60 -9.39 -4.22
CA ALA A 720 -33.55 -9.82 -5.23
C ALA A 720 -34.99 -9.43 -4.89
#